data_AF-A0A1J1I8P0-F1
#
_entry.id   AF-A0A1J1I8P0-F1
#
_cell.length_a   1.000
_cell.length_b   1.000
_cell.length_c   1.000
_cell.angle_alpha   90.00
_cell.angle_beta   90.00
_cell.angle_gamma   90.00
#
_symmetry.space_group_name_H-M   'P 1'
#
loop_
_entity.id
_entity.type
_entity.pdbx_description
1 polymer ?
#
loop_
_entity_poly.entity_id
_entity_poly.type
_entity_poly.pdbx_seq_one_letter_code
_entity_poly.pdbx_strand_id
1 'polypeptide(L)'
;MKFKFCGDGDCPDYILATIHSNLCGLSSIKLRILASQVVKAVLSEEAIDEKKFSESFGGSTDDSKAAYACIRFLLLSGVRYSIGKDIFSVELQQLGLPREHSLALGKVLDENSSSLREHLKSKALTINELIDVKFKESGGIDCIQMEMTIKNLVDENGRGIDGNVTKDINISKADIPLLLHDLKLIKSKMDHYDYENILINVFLFNYRVLCYGFWAHTLNVNDYQEMINRNWRRSGQYCYKPKNTDTCCPMYTIKCDALNFKLSKSHKKILKKMNRFLRDGTKSKDRNNQSDIKQREVQEMKSSHKHSDVKVNEINVTSIGGDKNVVKVKPCVKRERNLPAGPVGGSHNSVSSIAEKPSNPKKAKVIRIERKKKKLAAKGLTLADVPRKKANNVEKSLEDFLNQEPKDGKHRLEVKLIPSKHGSNETIFKLYQKYQMQVHKDPIEKLNLKSYERFLVNSPLQMIKDDTTPSQGFGSFHYQYYLDGVLIAVGVIDILPECVSSVYLYYDPNYSFLSLGTYASLREIALVRELYKSCQQLSNYYLGFYIPTCPKMRYKANIKPSFLLCPEVFTWHLLDGELSAKIDSVPYYRINKDEDDAEKVTEDNLGSTLVLANRTAMKYGDFKRLASLPRNLREDSNEVMEYAALVGRSLSQKMLLFRYIKIIKKKYKSLIAMNDQ
;
A
#
# COMPACT_ATOMS: atom_id res chain seq x y z
N MET A 1 5.93 7.22 -19.70
CA MET A 1 5.61 7.24 -21.14
C MET A 1 5.16 5.83 -21.52
N LYS A 2 4.13 5.68 -22.35
CA LYS A 2 3.60 4.37 -22.72
C LYS A 2 4.41 3.74 -23.85
N PHE A 3 4.69 2.44 -23.74
CA PHE A 3 5.44 1.68 -24.75
C PHE A 3 4.72 0.38 -25.09
N LYS A 4 4.66 0.05 -26.39
CA LYS A 4 4.03 -1.18 -26.89
C LYS A 4 4.77 -2.42 -26.44
N PHE A 5 6.09 -2.37 -26.30
CA PHE A 5 6.86 -3.47 -25.70
C PHE A 5 6.59 -3.66 -24.20
N CYS A 6 5.86 -2.76 -23.55
CA CYS A 6 5.31 -2.89 -22.20
C CYS A 6 3.77 -3.07 -22.19
N GLY A 7 3.14 -3.38 -23.33
CA GLY A 7 1.68 -3.55 -23.43
C GLY A 7 0.90 -2.26 -23.20
N ASP A 8 1.37 -1.14 -23.78
CA ASP A 8 0.84 0.21 -23.57
C ASP A 8 0.83 0.69 -22.11
N GLY A 9 1.65 0.05 -21.27
CA GLY A 9 2.02 0.50 -19.92
C GLY A 9 3.29 1.37 -19.93
N ASP A 10 3.60 1.96 -18.78
CA ASP A 10 4.87 2.64 -18.55
C ASP A 10 6.03 1.63 -18.37
N CYS A 11 7.24 2.01 -18.79
CA CYS A 11 8.43 1.19 -18.56
C CYS A 11 8.86 1.24 -17.08
N PRO A 12 9.27 0.12 -16.44
CA PRO A 12 9.64 0.12 -15.02
C PRO A 12 10.88 0.97 -14.71
N ASP A 13 10.87 1.71 -13.60
CA ASP A 13 11.94 2.65 -13.21
C ASP A 13 13.33 2.00 -13.13
N TYR A 14 13.43 0.72 -12.75
CA TYR A 14 14.71 0.01 -12.70
C TYR A 14 15.32 -0.26 -14.08
N ILE A 15 14.49 -0.37 -15.13
CA ILE A 15 14.94 -0.51 -16.52
C ILE A 15 15.53 0.82 -17.00
N LEU A 16 14.84 1.93 -16.74
CA LEU A 16 15.34 3.28 -17.02
C LEU A 16 16.69 3.54 -16.32
N ALA A 17 16.80 3.21 -15.03
CA ALA A 17 18.05 3.33 -14.29
C ALA A 17 19.17 2.49 -14.93
N THR A 18 18.95 1.19 -15.12
CA THR A 18 19.95 0.24 -15.63
C THR A 18 20.38 0.55 -17.07
N ILE A 19 19.48 1.08 -17.90
CA ILE A 19 19.82 1.58 -19.25
C ILE A 19 20.93 2.62 -19.14
N HIS A 20 20.73 3.67 -18.33
CA HIS A 20 21.67 4.76 -18.20
C HIS A 20 22.96 4.39 -17.44
N SER A 21 22.88 3.61 -16.35
CA SER A 21 24.04 3.26 -15.54
C SER A 21 24.88 2.12 -16.13
N ASN A 22 24.28 1.17 -16.85
CA ASN A 22 24.96 -0.07 -17.23
C ASN A 22 24.98 -0.33 -18.74
N LEU A 23 23.86 -0.12 -19.46
CA LEU A 23 23.79 -0.52 -20.87
C LEU A 23 24.40 0.52 -21.82
N CYS A 24 24.21 1.80 -21.55
CA CYS A 24 24.77 2.88 -22.38
C CYS A 24 26.31 2.97 -22.32
N GLY A 25 26.94 2.45 -21.26
CA GLY A 25 28.41 2.38 -21.12
C GLY A 25 29.07 1.22 -21.88
N LEU A 26 28.31 0.30 -22.46
CA LEU A 26 28.82 -0.78 -23.30
C LEU A 26 29.02 -0.32 -24.75
N SER A 27 29.80 -1.05 -25.55
CA SER A 27 29.71 -0.93 -27.01
C SER A 27 28.47 -1.69 -27.52
N SER A 28 27.92 -1.24 -28.65
CA SER A 28 26.77 -1.87 -29.34
C SER A 28 27.03 -3.37 -29.63
N ILE A 29 28.26 -3.72 -30.02
CA ILE A 29 28.74 -5.09 -30.20
C ILE A 29 28.71 -5.89 -28.89
N LYS A 30 29.24 -5.34 -27.80
CA LYS A 30 29.31 -6.01 -26.49
C LYS A 30 27.91 -6.25 -25.92
N LEU A 31 27.02 -5.26 -26.03
CA LEU A 31 25.60 -5.40 -25.67
C LEU A 31 24.92 -6.50 -26.49
N ARG A 32 25.19 -6.60 -27.80
CA ARG A 32 24.65 -7.69 -28.64
C ARG A 32 25.07 -9.07 -28.15
N ILE A 33 26.35 -9.25 -27.81
CA ILE A 33 26.90 -10.52 -27.31
C ILE A 33 26.23 -10.92 -25.99
N LEU A 34 26.15 -9.98 -25.04
CA LEU A 34 25.49 -10.20 -23.75
C LEU A 34 23.99 -10.53 -23.94
N ALA A 35 23.31 -9.86 -24.87
CA ALA A 35 21.92 -10.15 -25.21
C ALA A 35 21.74 -11.55 -25.81
N SER A 36 22.62 -12.00 -26.70
CA SER A 36 22.61 -13.38 -27.20
C SER A 36 22.90 -14.42 -26.10
N GLN A 37 23.73 -14.10 -25.10
CA GLN A 37 23.93 -14.95 -23.93
C GLN A 37 22.68 -15.02 -23.03
N VAL A 38 22.03 -13.88 -22.78
CA VAL A 38 20.75 -13.80 -22.04
C VAL A 38 19.69 -14.69 -22.70
N VAL A 39 19.55 -14.62 -24.03
CA VAL A 39 18.60 -15.45 -24.78
C VAL A 39 18.93 -16.94 -24.66
N LYS A 40 20.21 -17.33 -24.81
CA LYS A 40 20.62 -18.73 -24.65
C LYS A 40 20.25 -19.28 -23.27
N ALA A 41 20.59 -18.58 -22.20
CA ALA A 41 20.26 -19.00 -20.83
C ALA A 41 18.74 -19.10 -20.57
N VAL A 42 17.94 -18.22 -21.18
CA VAL A 42 16.47 -18.36 -21.10
C VAL A 42 15.98 -19.59 -21.86
N LEU A 43 16.56 -19.92 -23.02
CA LEU A 43 16.13 -21.04 -23.86
C LEU A 43 16.63 -22.41 -23.36
N SER A 44 17.83 -22.51 -22.79
CA SER A 44 18.40 -23.77 -22.26
C SER A 44 18.10 -24.03 -20.78
N GLU A 45 17.66 -23.01 -20.04
CA GLU A 45 17.51 -23.01 -18.56
C GLU A 45 18.81 -23.19 -17.78
N GLU A 46 19.96 -23.14 -18.46
CA GLU A 46 21.29 -23.19 -17.82
C GLU A 46 21.66 -21.87 -17.14
N ALA A 47 22.42 -21.96 -16.06
CA ALA A 47 22.96 -20.78 -15.38
C ALA A 47 24.02 -20.07 -16.25
N ILE A 48 23.99 -18.74 -16.25
CA ILE A 48 25.04 -17.94 -16.91
C ILE A 48 26.34 -18.07 -16.11
N ASP A 49 27.46 -18.10 -16.84
CA ASP A 49 28.80 -17.90 -16.29
C ASP A 49 28.90 -16.47 -15.71
N GLU A 50 28.54 -16.31 -14.43
CA GLU A 50 28.53 -15.01 -13.74
C GLU A 50 29.89 -14.31 -13.80
N LYS A 51 31.00 -15.06 -13.90
CA LYS A 51 32.35 -14.51 -13.99
C LYS A 51 32.57 -13.82 -15.34
N LYS A 52 32.35 -14.52 -16.47
CA LYS A 52 32.44 -13.91 -17.81
C LYS A 52 31.43 -12.79 -18.03
N PHE A 53 30.25 -12.87 -17.39
CA PHE A 53 29.25 -11.81 -17.48
C PHE A 53 29.62 -10.59 -16.63
N SER A 54 30.21 -10.76 -15.44
CA SER A 54 30.68 -9.64 -14.58
C SER A 54 31.97 -8.99 -15.06
N GLU A 55 32.87 -9.73 -15.73
CA GLU A 55 34.02 -9.18 -16.47
C GLU A 55 33.58 -8.10 -17.50
N SER A 56 32.36 -8.20 -18.03
CA SER A 56 31.80 -7.16 -18.91
C SER A 56 31.49 -5.83 -18.22
N PHE A 57 31.37 -5.81 -16.90
CA PHE A 57 31.05 -4.66 -16.04
C PHE A 57 32.15 -4.40 -15.00
N GLY A 58 33.41 -4.63 -15.36
CA GLY A 58 34.58 -4.35 -14.50
C GLY A 58 34.68 -5.25 -13.26
N GLY A 59 34.00 -6.41 -13.24
CA GLY A 59 33.93 -7.31 -12.08
C GLY A 59 32.84 -6.98 -11.07
N SER A 60 31.99 -5.97 -11.33
CA SER A 60 30.87 -5.64 -10.45
C SER A 60 29.72 -6.65 -10.59
N THR A 61 29.47 -7.41 -9.53
CA THR A 61 28.42 -8.45 -9.46
C THR A 61 27.00 -7.86 -9.46
N ASP A 62 26.81 -6.68 -8.88
CA ASP A 62 25.47 -6.06 -8.80
C ASP A 62 25.11 -5.39 -10.14
N ASP A 63 26.06 -4.71 -10.78
CA ASP A 63 25.88 -4.13 -12.12
C ASP A 63 25.62 -5.20 -13.18
N SER A 64 26.32 -6.34 -13.08
CA SER A 64 26.12 -7.46 -14.01
C SER A 64 24.73 -8.12 -13.84
N LYS A 65 24.25 -8.24 -12.59
CA LYS A 65 22.91 -8.75 -12.27
C LYS A 65 21.81 -7.79 -12.70
N ALA A 66 22.01 -6.48 -12.51
CA ALA A 66 21.11 -5.45 -13.01
C ALA A 66 21.02 -5.50 -14.55
N ALA A 67 22.16 -5.47 -15.24
CA ALA A 67 22.21 -5.52 -16.70
C ALA A 67 21.59 -6.80 -17.27
N TYR A 68 21.84 -7.97 -16.67
CA TYR A 68 21.19 -9.23 -17.04
C TYR A 68 19.67 -9.14 -16.92
N ALA A 69 19.15 -8.71 -15.77
CA ALA A 69 17.72 -8.56 -15.52
C ALA A 69 17.07 -7.57 -16.51
N CYS A 70 17.74 -6.45 -16.80
CA CYS A 70 17.27 -5.46 -17.75
C CYS A 70 17.19 -6.01 -19.18
N ILE A 71 18.28 -6.56 -19.73
CA ILE A 71 18.30 -7.12 -21.09
C ILE A 71 17.26 -8.25 -21.23
N ARG A 72 17.15 -9.11 -20.20
CA ARG A 72 16.15 -10.19 -20.14
C ARG A 72 14.71 -9.66 -20.14
N PHE A 73 14.43 -8.60 -19.39
CA PHE A 73 13.10 -7.97 -19.38
C PHE A 73 12.76 -7.37 -20.75
N LEU A 74 13.66 -6.55 -21.32
CA LEU A 74 13.45 -5.88 -22.60
C LEU A 74 13.10 -6.90 -23.69
N LEU A 75 13.93 -7.93 -23.87
CA LEU A 75 13.72 -8.95 -24.91
C LEU A 75 12.45 -9.77 -24.68
N LEU A 76 12.21 -10.27 -23.47
CA LEU A 76 11.02 -11.10 -23.19
C LEU A 76 9.71 -10.30 -23.25
N SER A 77 9.74 -9.01 -22.92
CA SER A 77 8.57 -8.14 -23.03
C SER A 77 8.30 -7.79 -24.51
N GLY A 78 9.33 -7.51 -25.30
CA GLY A 78 9.22 -7.34 -26.76
C GLY A 78 8.59 -8.56 -27.45
N VAL A 79 9.04 -9.79 -27.14
CA VAL A 79 8.43 -11.01 -27.69
C VAL A 79 7.00 -11.22 -27.18
N ARG A 80 6.74 -10.98 -25.88
CA ARG A 80 5.41 -11.15 -25.27
C ARG A 80 4.34 -10.32 -25.97
N TYR A 81 4.62 -9.05 -26.23
CA TYR A 81 3.68 -8.13 -26.88
C TYR A 81 3.78 -8.12 -28.42
N SER A 82 4.48 -9.12 -29.00
CA SER A 82 4.63 -9.29 -30.46
C SER A 82 5.24 -8.10 -31.21
N ILE A 83 6.14 -7.35 -30.57
CA ILE A 83 6.71 -6.15 -31.15
C ILE A 83 7.83 -6.49 -32.13
N GLY A 84 7.69 -6.01 -33.37
CA GLY A 84 8.73 -6.11 -34.39
C GLY A 84 9.94 -5.21 -34.07
N LYS A 85 11.12 -5.61 -34.55
CA LYS A 85 12.42 -4.97 -34.23
C LYS A 85 12.45 -3.46 -34.41
N ASP A 86 11.71 -2.93 -35.39
CA ASP A 86 11.77 -1.51 -35.77
C ASP A 86 11.05 -0.64 -34.73
N ILE A 87 9.82 -1.03 -34.34
CA ILE A 87 9.07 -0.41 -33.24
C ILE A 87 9.86 -0.53 -31.94
N PHE A 88 10.36 -1.74 -31.64
CA PHE A 88 11.16 -1.98 -30.43
C PHE A 88 12.41 -1.09 -30.38
N SER A 89 13.14 -0.96 -31.49
CA SER A 89 14.33 -0.11 -31.57
C SER A 89 14.01 1.38 -31.42
N VAL A 90 12.82 1.84 -31.85
CA VAL A 90 12.36 3.22 -31.61
C VAL A 90 11.97 3.45 -30.15
N GLU A 91 11.22 2.53 -29.54
CA GLU A 91 10.84 2.62 -28.13
C GLU A 91 12.04 2.54 -27.17
N LEU A 92 13.06 1.74 -27.50
CA LEU A 92 14.34 1.72 -26.76
C LEU A 92 15.12 3.03 -26.88
N GLN A 93 15.11 3.70 -28.04
CA GLN A 93 15.73 5.03 -28.20
C GLN A 93 14.99 6.11 -27.39
N GLN A 94 13.66 6.02 -27.29
CA GLN A 94 12.86 6.89 -26.41
C GLN A 94 13.14 6.68 -24.92
N LEU A 95 13.63 5.49 -24.54
CA LEU A 95 14.14 5.16 -23.20
C LEU A 95 15.62 5.55 -22.99
N GLY A 96 16.27 6.19 -23.96
CA GLY A 96 17.63 6.71 -23.82
C GLY A 96 18.76 5.73 -24.18
N LEU A 97 18.47 4.57 -24.75
CA LEU A 97 19.51 3.73 -25.37
C LEU A 97 20.01 4.37 -26.69
N PRO A 98 21.34 4.43 -26.93
CA PRO A 98 21.87 4.88 -28.21
C PRO A 98 21.28 4.12 -29.40
N ARG A 99 21.25 4.76 -30.58
CA ARG A 99 20.66 4.20 -31.80
C ARG A 99 21.24 2.83 -32.17
N GLU A 100 22.56 2.67 -32.09
CA GLU A 100 23.21 1.38 -32.37
C GLU A 100 22.84 0.30 -31.35
N HIS A 101 22.80 0.63 -30.06
CA HIS A 101 22.45 -0.28 -28.97
C HIS A 101 21.01 -0.78 -29.10
N SER A 102 20.10 0.12 -29.45
CA SER A 102 18.70 -0.19 -29.72
C SER A 102 18.54 -1.09 -30.94
N LEU A 103 19.25 -0.80 -32.04
CA LEU A 103 19.27 -1.65 -33.24
C LEU A 103 19.91 -3.03 -32.97
N ALA A 104 20.94 -3.09 -32.12
CA ALA A 104 21.58 -4.34 -31.72
C ALA A 104 20.64 -5.24 -30.89
N LEU A 105 19.90 -4.65 -29.93
CA LEU A 105 18.87 -5.36 -29.17
C LEU A 105 17.67 -5.74 -30.04
N GLY A 106 17.23 -4.86 -30.95
CA GLY A 106 16.19 -5.15 -31.94
C GLY A 106 16.56 -6.30 -32.87
N LYS A 107 17.82 -6.39 -33.30
CA LYS A 107 18.31 -7.52 -34.10
C LYS A 107 18.32 -8.83 -33.31
N VAL A 108 18.74 -8.83 -32.04
CA VAL A 108 18.68 -10.03 -31.19
C VAL A 108 17.24 -10.46 -30.89
N LEU A 109 16.32 -9.50 -30.72
CA LEU A 109 14.89 -9.77 -30.61
C LEU A 109 14.36 -10.48 -31.86
N ASP A 110 14.63 -9.94 -33.04
CA ASP A 110 14.23 -10.47 -34.35
C ASP A 110 14.73 -11.91 -34.55
N GLU A 111 16.05 -12.10 -34.41
CA GLU A 111 16.80 -13.36 -34.60
C GLU A 111 16.31 -14.51 -33.72
N ASN A 112 15.69 -14.22 -32.57
CA ASN A 112 15.28 -15.23 -31.58
C ASN A 112 13.78 -15.21 -31.25
N SER A 113 13.01 -14.32 -31.91
CA SER A 113 11.60 -14.05 -31.63
C SER A 113 10.73 -15.31 -31.64
N SER A 114 10.88 -16.17 -32.65
CA SER A 114 10.13 -17.43 -32.78
C SER A 114 10.44 -18.42 -31.66
N SER A 115 11.72 -18.66 -31.36
CA SER A 115 12.14 -19.62 -30.31
C SER A 115 11.74 -19.16 -28.91
N LEU A 116 11.90 -17.86 -28.63
CA LEU A 116 11.43 -17.26 -27.38
C LEU A 116 9.90 -17.30 -27.28
N ARG A 117 9.17 -17.09 -28.38
CA ARG A 117 7.70 -17.20 -28.42
C ARG A 117 7.22 -18.63 -28.18
N GLU A 118 7.87 -19.65 -28.75
CA GLU A 118 7.55 -21.06 -28.47
C GLU A 118 7.88 -21.44 -27.01
N HIS A 119 9.01 -20.97 -26.46
CA HIS A 119 9.37 -21.16 -25.05
C HIS A 119 8.40 -20.46 -24.08
N LEU A 120 7.92 -19.26 -24.41
CA LEU A 120 6.90 -18.57 -23.62
C LEU A 120 5.54 -19.27 -23.73
N LYS A 121 5.14 -19.73 -24.93
CA LYS A 121 3.91 -20.50 -25.14
C LYS A 121 3.92 -21.84 -24.39
N SER A 122 5.04 -22.57 -24.35
CA SER A 122 5.14 -23.84 -23.61
C SER A 122 5.07 -23.68 -22.08
N LYS A 123 5.24 -22.45 -21.57
CA LYS A 123 5.12 -22.13 -20.13
C LYS A 123 3.80 -21.47 -19.75
N ALA A 124 3.02 -20.99 -20.73
CA ALA A 124 1.72 -20.36 -20.56
C ALA A 124 0.66 -21.29 -19.94
N LEU A 125 -0.53 -20.73 -19.66
CA LEU A 125 -1.70 -21.48 -19.23
C LEU A 125 -2.59 -21.80 -20.45
N THR A 126 -3.17 -23.00 -20.46
CA THR A 126 -4.06 -23.50 -21.51
C THR A 126 -5.31 -24.12 -20.89
N ILE A 127 -6.43 -24.08 -21.60
CA ILE A 127 -7.75 -24.55 -21.15
C ILE A 127 -8.19 -25.70 -22.09
N ASN A 128 -9.09 -26.57 -21.61
CA ASN A 128 -9.77 -27.58 -22.44
C ASN A 128 -10.32 -26.95 -23.73
N GLU A 129 -10.13 -27.62 -24.86
CA GLU A 129 -10.49 -27.15 -26.20
C GLU A 129 -11.57 -28.08 -26.77
N LEU A 130 -12.81 -27.60 -26.93
CA LEU A 130 -13.89 -28.40 -27.51
C LEU A 130 -13.71 -28.47 -29.04
N ILE A 131 -13.83 -29.67 -29.63
CA ILE A 131 -13.46 -29.95 -31.02
C ILE A 131 -14.65 -30.34 -31.88
N ASP A 132 -15.53 -31.18 -31.35
CA ASP A 132 -16.66 -31.77 -32.07
C ASP A 132 -17.74 -32.16 -31.06
N VAL A 133 -19.01 -32.12 -31.47
CA VAL A 133 -20.18 -32.49 -30.66
C VAL A 133 -21.19 -33.19 -31.57
N LYS A 134 -21.41 -34.49 -31.35
CA LYS A 134 -22.46 -35.26 -32.02
C LYS A 134 -23.58 -35.61 -31.05
N PHE A 135 -24.75 -35.89 -31.59
CA PHE A 135 -25.93 -36.31 -30.82
C PHE A 135 -26.43 -37.66 -31.34
N LYS A 136 -26.81 -38.54 -30.42
CA LYS A 136 -27.41 -39.85 -30.69
C LYS A 136 -28.66 -39.99 -29.83
N GLU A 137 -29.76 -40.48 -30.39
CA GLU A 137 -30.93 -40.85 -29.59
C GLU A 137 -30.66 -42.15 -28.83
N SER A 138 -30.91 -42.15 -27.52
CA SER A 138 -30.77 -43.36 -26.71
C SER A 138 -32.05 -44.20 -26.82
N GLY A 139 -31.95 -45.36 -27.49
CA GLY A 139 -33.10 -46.20 -27.83
C GLY A 139 -33.88 -46.67 -26.59
N GLY A 140 -35.03 -46.04 -26.32
CA GLY A 140 -35.96 -46.43 -25.25
C GLY A 140 -35.79 -45.69 -23.91
N ILE A 141 -34.91 -44.70 -23.82
CA ILE A 141 -34.71 -43.88 -22.60
C ILE A 141 -34.97 -42.40 -22.94
N ASP A 142 -35.52 -41.62 -22.00
CA ASP A 142 -35.81 -40.19 -22.21
C ASP A 142 -34.57 -39.28 -22.09
N CYS A 143 -33.52 -39.64 -22.83
CA CYS A 143 -32.28 -38.87 -22.93
C CYS A 143 -31.73 -38.85 -24.36
N ILE A 144 -30.94 -37.82 -24.63
CA ILE A 144 -30.08 -37.73 -25.82
C ILE A 144 -28.64 -37.89 -25.34
N GLN A 145 -27.88 -38.75 -26.01
CA GLN A 145 -26.46 -38.97 -25.75
C GLN A 145 -25.66 -37.98 -26.59
N MET A 146 -25.04 -37.00 -25.93
CA MET A 146 -24.14 -36.03 -26.53
C MET A 146 -22.70 -36.57 -26.47
N GLU A 147 -22.15 -36.91 -27.64
CA GLU A 147 -20.75 -37.33 -27.84
C GLU A 147 -19.90 -36.07 -28.05
N MET A 148 -19.20 -35.60 -27.01
CA MET A 148 -18.29 -34.45 -27.12
C MET A 148 -16.83 -34.89 -27.28
N THR A 149 -16.15 -34.43 -28.32
CA THR A 149 -14.70 -34.60 -28.45
C THR A 149 -13.98 -33.36 -27.92
N ILE A 150 -13.17 -33.53 -26.87
CA ILE A 150 -12.43 -32.46 -26.19
C ILE A 150 -10.92 -32.74 -26.26
N LYS A 151 -10.16 -31.75 -26.69
CA LYS A 151 -8.71 -31.75 -26.80
C LYS A 151 -8.07 -31.07 -25.60
N ASN A 152 -6.89 -31.57 -25.22
CA ASN A 152 -6.21 -31.20 -23.97
C ASN A 152 -7.12 -31.45 -22.74
N LEU A 153 -8.02 -32.45 -22.80
CA LEU A 153 -9.04 -32.68 -21.77
C LEU A 153 -8.36 -32.94 -20.43
N VAL A 154 -8.51 -32.00 -19.49
CA VAL A 154 -8.25 -32.27 -18.08
C VAL A 154 -9.35 -33.18 -17.55
N ASP A 155 -9.00 -34.41 -17.17
CA ASP A 155 -9.92 -35.39 -16.59
C ASP A 155 -10.44 -34.97 -15.21
N GLU A 156 -11.40 -35.71 -14.66
CA GLU A 156 -11.96 -35.42 -13.33
C GLU A 156 -10.93 -35.49 -12.17
N ASN A 157 -9.77 -36.11 -12.41
CA ASN A 157 -8.65 -36.21 -11.47
C ASN A 157 -7.57 -35.14 -11.70
N GLY A 158 -7.77 -34.22 -12.65
CA GLY A 158 -6.85 -33.15 -13.00
C GLY A 158 -5.75 -33.54 -14.00
N ARG A 159 -5.77 -34.76 -14.56
CA ARG A 159 -4.81 -35.23 -15.56
C ARG A 159 -5.17 -34.67 -16.93
N GLY A 160 -4.30 -33.84 -17.50
CA GLY A 160 -4.39 -33.50 -18.92
C GLY A 160 -4.16 -34.76 -19.76
N ILE A 161 -5.17 -35.15 -20.54
CA ILE A 161 -5.06 -36.20 -21.53
C ILE A 161 -4.62 -35.55 -22.85
N ASP A 162 -3.42 -35.91 -23.31
CA ASP A 162 -2.87 -35.41 -24.56
C ASP A 162 -3.66 -36.01 -25.75
N GLY A 163 -4.09 -35.17 -26.70
CA GLY A 163 -4.92 -35.57 -27.85
C GLY A 163 -6.41 -35.27 -27.67
N ASN A 164 -7.23 -35.88 -28.53
CA ASN A 164 -8.69 -35.74 -28.54
C ASN A 164 -9.33 -36.85 -27.71
N VAL A 165 -10.12 -36.49 -26.70
CA VAL A 165 -10.89 -37.44 -25.88
C VAL A 165 -12.37 -37.24 -26.13
N THR A 166 -13.03 -38.30 -26.61
CA THR A 166 -14.48 -38.35 -26.74
C THR A 166 -15.10 -38.73 -25.38
N LYS A 167 -16.02 -37.90 -24.88
CA LYS A 167 -16.85 -38.16 -23.69
C LYS A 167 -18.32 -38.08 -24.06
N ASP A 168 -19.05 -39.14 -23.75
CA ASP A 168 -20.50 -39.16 -23.84
C ASP A 168 -21.15 -38.57 -22.59
N ILE A 169 -22.16 -37.73 -22.77
CA ILE A 169 -23.03 -37.21 -21.71
C ILE A 169 -24.48 -37.50 -22.08
N ASN A 170 -25.19 -38.20 -21.20
CA ASN A 170 -26.64 -38.38 -21.32
C ASN A 170 -27.35 -37.15 -20.74
N ILE A 171 -28.18 -36.50 -21.55
CA ILE A 171 -28.91 -35.27 -21.20
C ILE A 171 -30.41 -35.57 -21.32
N SER A 172 -31.23 -35.20 -20.34
CA SER A 172 -32.69 -35.38 -20.44
C SER A 172 -33.23 -34.55 -21.60
N LYS A 173 -34.26 -35.04 -22.30
CA LYS A 173 -34.94 -34.25 -23.35
C LYS A 173 -35.50 -32.92 -22.82
N ALA A 174 -35.78 -32.83 -21.52
CA ALA A 174 -36.20 -31.59 -20.84
C ALA A 174 -35.06 -30.54 -20.70
N ASP A 175 -33.80 -30.95 -20.63
CA ASP A 175 -32.65 -30.05 -20.41
C ASP A 175 -32.08 -29.48 -21.72
N ILE A 176 -32.31 -30.16 -22.85
CA ILE A 176 -31.80 -29.78 -24.18
C ILE A 176 -32.16 -28.32 -24.58
N PRO A 177 -33.41 -27.82 -24.37
CA PRO A 177 -33.75 -26.42 -24.66
C PRO A 177 -32.98 -25.40 -23.81
N LEU A 178 -32.68 -25.74 -22.54
CA LEU A 178 -31.93 -24.89 -21.62
C LEU A 178 -30.46 -24.80 -22.06
N LEU A 179 -29.85 -25.93 -22.39
CA LEU A 179 -28.48 -25.97 -22.88
C LEU A 179 -28.32 -25.22 -24.21
N LEU A 180 -29.30 -25.35 -25.13
CA LEU A 180 -29.30 -24.62 -26.39
C LEU A 180 -29.44 -23.10 -26.21
N HIS A 181 -30.18 -22.64 -25.20
CA HIS A 181 -30.24 -21.22 -24.82
C HIS A 181 -28.87 -20.73 -24.33
N ASP A 182 -28.26 -21.44 -23.39
CA ASP A 182 -27.02 -21.01 -22.76
C ASP A 182 -25.82 -21.03 -23.71
N LEU A 183 -25.74 -22.01 -24.62
CA LEU A 183 -24.73 -22.04 -25.69
C LEU A 183 -24.85 -20.83 -26.64
N LYS A 184 -26.07 -20.41 -26.99
CA LYS A 184 -26.30 -19.19 -27.79
C LYS A 184 -25.89 -17.93 -27.04
N LEU A 185 -26.18 -17.86 -25.74
CA LEU A 185 -25.77 -16.74 -24.87
C LEU A 185 -24.24 -16.69 -24.69
N ILE A 186 -23.56 -17.83 -24.65
CA ILE A 186 -22.09 -17.92 -24.61
C ILE A 186 -21.50 -17.45 -25.94
N LYS A 187 -21.98 -17.96 -27.09
CA LYS A 187 -21.52 -17.52 -28.41
C LYS A 187 -21.66 -16.01 -28.59
N SER A 188 -22.83 -15.44 -28.31
CA SER A 188 -23.07 -13.99 -28.40
C SER A 188 -22.14 -13.15 -27.51
N LYS A 189 -21.64 -13.69 -26.39
CA LYS A 189 -20.63 -13.04 -25.55
C LYS A 189 -19.22 -13.20 -26.12
N MET A 190 -18.87 -14.36 -26.67
CA MET A 190 -17.57 -14.63 -27.27
C MET A 190 -17.35 -13.82 -28.54
N ASP A 191 -18.36 -13.71 -29.40
CA ASP A 191 -18.36 -12.89 -30.63
C ASP A 191 -18.14 -11.38 -30.34
N HIS A 192 -18.20 -10.96 -29.07
CA HIS A 192 -18.00 -9.59 -28.61
C HIS A 192 -16.57 -9.30 -28.07
N TYR A 193 -15.66 -10.28 -28.10
CA TYR A 193 -14.27 -10.13 -27.67
C TYR A 193 -13.29 -10.52 -28.79
N ASP A 194 -12.36 -9.62 -29.12
CA ASP A 194 -11.22 -9.94 -30.00
C ASP A 194 -10.18 -10.78 -29.25
N TYR A 195 -10.21 -12.10 -29.48
CA TYR A 195 -9.35 -13.06 -28.79
C TYR A 195 -7.96 -13.25 -29.42
N GLU A 196 -7.70 -12.80 -30.66
CA GLU A 196 -6.38 -12.92 -31.32
C GLU A 196 -5.28 -12.19 -30.52
N ASN A 197 -5.66 -11.14 -29.77
CA ASN A 197 -4.74 -10.21 -29.12
C ASN A 197 -4.61 -10.37 -27.58
N ILE A 198 -5.36 -11.28 -26.92
CA ILE A 198 -5.47 -11.31 -25.44
C ILE A 198 -4.93 -12.61 -24.83
N LEU A 199 -3.65 -12.61 -24.44
CA LEU A 199 -3.08 -13.56 -23.48
C LEU A 199 -3.41 -13.14 -22.04
N ILE A 200 -4.31 -13.86 -21.38
CA ILE A 200 -4.67 -13.63 -19.97
C ILE A 200 -3.49 -14.01 -19.06
N ASN A 201 -3.14 -13.11 -18.13
CA ASN A 201 -1.91 -13.20 -17.34
C ASN A 201 -2.12 -13.84 -15.96
N VAL A 202 -1.32 -14.85 -15.63
CA VAL A 202 -0.89 -15.14 -14.25
C VAL A 202 0.58 -15.59 -14.27
N PHE A 203 1.51 -14.75 -13.79
CA PHE A 203 2.80 -15.20 -13.24
C PHE A 203 3.43 -14.11 -12.35
N LEU A 204 4.14 -14.55 -11.31
CA LEU A 204 4.77 -13.69 -10.30
C LEU A 204 6.05 -13.03 -10.85
N PHE A 205 6.29 -11.77 -10.49
CA PHE A 205 7.55 -11.07 -10.74
C PHE A 205 8.48 -11.14 -9.53
N ASN A 206 9.75 -11.45 -9.78
CA ASN A 206 10.80 -11.44 -8.76
C ASN A 206 11.31 -9.99 -8.53
N TYR A 207 10.49 -9.18 -7.87
CA TYR A 207 10.93 -7.89 -7.30
C TYR A 207 11.53 -8.10 -5.90
N ARG A 208 12.30 -7.12 -5.38
CA ARG A 208 12.40 -6.96 -3.92
C ARG A 208 11.04 -6.51 -3.40
N VAL A 209 10.20 -7.48 -3.02
CA VAL A 209 8.81 -7.28 -2.58
C VAL A 209 8.79 -6.57 -1.22
N LEU A 210 8.74 -5.23 -1.22
CA LEU A 210 8.69 -4.41 -0.01
C LEU A 210 7.40 -4.56 0.81
N CYS A 211 6.38 -5.21 0.26
CA CYS A 211 5.17 -5.60 0.98
C CYS A 211 4.60 -6.92 0.43
N TYR A 212 4.29 -7.85 1.33
CA TYR A 212 3.42 -8.98 0.99
C TYR A 212 2.04 -8.46 0.64
N GLY A 213 1.34 -9.13 -0.27
CA GLY A 213 -0.04 -8.78 -0.57
C GLY A 213 -0.78 -9.75 -1.48
N PHE A 214 -2.10 -9.74 -1.36
CA PHE A 214 -3.01 -10.62 -2.08
C PHE A 214 -4.35 -9.93 -2.34
N TRP A 215 -5.14 -10.44 -3.28
CA TRP A 215 -6.51 -9.96 -3.51
C TRP A 215 -7.48 -10.79 -2.67
N ALA A 216 -8.24 -10.13 -1.80
CA ALA A 216 -9.38 -10.72 -1.12
C ALA A 216 -10.64 -10.45 -1.95
N HIS A 217 -11.33 -11.50 -2.39
CA HIS A 217 -12.64 -11.33 -3.03
C HIS A 217 -13.74 -11.15 -1.98
N THR A 218 -13.70 -11.99 -0.94
CA THR A 218 -14.57 -11.99 0.24
C THR A 218 -13.69 -12.21 1.47
N LEU A 219 -13.99 -11.54 2.58
CA LEU A 219 -13.25 -11.64 3.85
C LEU A 219 -14.19 -11.37 5.03
N ASN A 220 -14.10 -12.16 6.09
CA ASN A 220 -14.88 -11.94 7.31
C ASN A 220 -14.31 -10.75 8.11
N VAL A 221 -15.16 -10.02 8.83
CA VAL A 221 -14.72 -8.89 9.67
C VAL A 221 -13.87 -9.32 10.87
N ASN A 222 -14.10 -10.53 11.40
CA ASN A 222 -13.28 -11.12 12.47
C ASN A 222 -11.88 -11.50 11.94
N ASP A 223 -11.84 -12.18 10.79
CA ASP A 223 -10.58 -12.54 10.12
C ASP A 223 -9.77 -11.29 9.74
N TYR A 224 -10.43 -10.23 9.27
CA TYR A 224 -9.74 -8.96 9.00
C TYR A 224 -9.28 -8.25 10.30
N GLN A 225 -10.01 -8.39 11.41
CA GLN A 225 -9.57 -7.90 12.73
C GLN A 225 -8.29 -8.62 13.20
N GLU A 226 -8.21 -9.95 13.04
CA GLU A 226 -6.97 -10.73 13.24
C GLU A 226 -5.84 -10.25 12.31
N MET A 227 -6.13 -10.05 11.01
CA MET A 227 -5.16 -9.53 10.04
C MET A 227 -4.58 -8.15 10.43
N ILE A 228 -5.42 -7.15 10.75
CA ILE A 228 -4.92 -5.81 11.10
C ILE A 228 -4.15 -5.79 12.42
N ASN A 229 -4.51 -6.68 13.35
CA ASN A 229 -3.76 -6.98 14.56
C ASN A 229 -2.42 -7.68 14.26
N ARG A 230 -2.26 -8.31 13.09
CA ARG A 230 -0.97 -8.83 12.57
C ARG A 230 -0.30 -7.91 11.53
N ASN A 231 -0.49 -6.60 11.66
CA ASN A 231 0.09 -5.52 10.84
C ASN A 231 -0.34 -5.49 9.34
N TRP A 232 -1.37 -6.22 8.95
CA TRP A 232 -1.96 -6.10 7.62
C TRP A 232 -2.82 -4.84 7.46
N ARG A 233 -3.04 -4.35 6.24
CA ARG A 233 -4.08 -3.37 5.86
C ARG A 233 -4.69 -3.75 4.52
N ARG A 234 -5.68 -2.99 4.05
CA ARG A 234 -6.26 -3.14 2.70
C ARG A 234 -6.36 -1.81 1.96
N SER A 235 -6.58 -1.88 0.66
CA SER A 235 -6.99 -0.76 -0.20
C SER A 235 -7.93 -1.33 -1.25
N GLY A 236 -9.21 -1.02 -1.13
CA GLY A 236 -10.27 -1.81 -1.74
C GLY A 236 -10.18 -3.28 -1.33
N GLN A 237 -10.12 -4.14 -2.35
CA GLN A 237 -9.95 -5.60 -2.25
C GLN A 237 -8.49 -6.08 -2.16
N TYR A 238 -7.48 -5.21 -2.28
CA TYR A 238 -6.09 -5.61 -2.16
C TYR A 238 -5.59 -5.53 -0.71
N CYS A 239 -5.14 -6.66 -0.16
CA CYS A 239 -4.59 -6.80 1.18
C CYS A 239 -3.05 -6.71 1.18
N TYR A 240 -2.54 -5.99 2.17
CA TYR A 240 -1.22 -5.40 2.41
C TYR A 240 -0.40 -5.73 3.68
N LYS A 241 0.84 -6.22 3.64
CA LYS A 241 1.72 -6.27 4.85
C LYS A 241 3.16 -5.86 4.54
N PRO A 242 3.67 -4.74 5.09
CA PRO A 242 4.99 -4.21 4.73
C PRO A 242 6.14 -5.04 5.33
N LYS A 243 7.21 -5.24 4.54
CA LYS A 243 8.48 -5.80 5.02
C LYS A 243 9.29 -4.69 5.68
N ASN A 244 9.03 -4.46 6.98
CA ASN A 244 9.60 -3.31 7.73
C ASN A 244 11.13 -3.31 7.86
N THR A 245 11.79 -4.46 7.63
CA THR A 245 13.25 -4.59 7.52
C THR A 245 13.82 -4.04 6.21
N ASP A 246 13.03 -4.04 5.14
CA ASP A 246 13.50 -3.86 3.75
C ASP A 246 13.16 -2.47 3.20
N THR A 247 12.20 -1.77 3.84
CA THR A 247 11.74 -0.43 3.45
C THR A 247 12.53 0.67 4.15
N CYS A 248 12.82 1.76 3.42
CA CYS A 248 13.38 2.98 3.98
C CYS A 248 12.40 3.77 4.88
N CYS A 249 11.12 3.41 4.87
CA CYS A 249 10.06 4.04 5.66
C CYS A 249 9.20 2.96 6.37
N PRO A 250 9.65 2.41 7.51
CA PRO A 250 8.89 1.39 8.24
C PRO A 250 7.52 1.87 8.70
N MET A 251 6.55 0.99 8.55
CA MET A 251 5.14 1.23 8.77
C MET A 251 4.67 0.46 10.01
N TYR A 252 4.53 1.17 11.12
CA TYR A 252 4.01 0.64 12.37
C TYR A 252 2.49 0.83 12.41
N THR A 253 1.73 -0.21 12.68
CA THR A 253 0.30 -0.07 13.00
C THR A 253 0.14 0.77 14.27
N ILE A 254 -0.75 1.78 14.23
CA ILE A 254 -1.04 2.66 15.36
C ILE A 254 -2.53 2.65 15.73
N LYS A 255 -2.82 2.53 17.03
CA LYS A 255 -4.16 2.71 17.59
C LYS A 255 -4.19 3.73 18.73
N CYS A 256 -5.39 4.20 19.06
CA CYS A 256 -5.71 4.89 20.30
C CYS A 256 -6.74 4.04 21.07
N ASP A 257 -6.60 3.97 22.38
CA ASP A 257 -7.73 3.61 23.25
C ASP A 257 -8.70 4.81 23.20
N ALA A 258 -9.89 4.58 22.64
CA ALA A 258 -10.87 5.65 22.43
C ALA A 258 -11.58 6.02 23.73
N LEU A 259 -11.73 5.08 24.66
CA LEU A 259 -12.42 5.29 25.93
C LEU A 259 -11.58 6.22 26.81
N ASN A 260 -10.30 5.90 27.02
CA ASN A 260 -9.35 6.69 27.80
C ASN A 260 -8.75 7.90 27.06
N PHE A 261 -9.19 8.20 25.82
CA PHE A 261 -8.73 9.35 25.05
C PHE A 261 -8.94 10.69 25.78
N LYS A 262 -7.90 11.54 25.81
CA LYS A 262 -7.92 12.84 26.49
C LYS A 262 -7.67 14.02 25.54
N LEU A 263 -8.55 15.02 25.61
CA LEU A 263 -8.49 16.21 24.76
C LEU A 263 -7.29 17.11 25.08
N SER A 264 -6.29 17.10 24.18
CA SER A 264 -5.16 18.02 24.20
C SER A 264 -5.57 19.48 23.93
N LYS A 265 -4.63 20.41 24.17
CA LYS A 265 -4.82 21.84 23.88
C LYS A 265 -4.99 22.13 22.37
N SER A 266 -4.37 21.33 21.49
CA SER A 266 -4.55 21.45 20.04
C SER A 266 -5.92 20.90 19.60
N HIS A 267 -6.37 19.77 20.14
CA HIS A 267 -7.70 19.22 19.85
C HIS A 267 -8.79 20.23 20.27
N LYS A 268 -8.66 20.82 21.48
CA LYS A 268 -9.52 21.92 21.96
C LYS A 268 -9.42 23.20 21.11
N LYS A 269 -8.31 23.48 20.40
CA LYS A 269 -8.23 24.60 19.42
C LYS A 269 -9.01 24.28 18.14
N ILE A 270 -8.91 23.05 17.63
CA ILE A 270 -9.57 22.60 16.39
C ILE A 270 -11.09 22.55 16.58
N LEU A 271 -11.57 21.93 17.66
CA LEU A 271 -13.00 21.90 18.01
C LEU A 271 -13.57 23.33 18.14
N LYS A 272 -12.91 24.22 18.89
CA LYS A 272 -13.32 25.63 18.99
C LYS A 272 -13.18 26.43 17.69
N LYS A 273 -12.40 25.95 16.71
CA LYS A 273 -12.30 26.55 15.37
C LYS A 273 -13.49 26.13 14.51
N MET A 274 -13.90 24.85 14.55
CA MET A 274 -15.13 24.38 13.93
C MET A 274 -16.35 25.10 14.51
N ASN A 275 -16.57 25.04 15.83
CA ASN A 275 -17.80 25.56 16.44
C ASN A 275 -17.94 27.09 16.30
N ARG A 276 -16.83 27.84 16.20
CA ARG A 276 -16.88 29.25 15.81
C ARG A 276 -17.32 29.40 14.35
N PHE A 277 -16.69 28.66 13.43
CA PHE A 277 -17.05 28.70 12.02
C PHE A 277 -18.53 28.34 11.80
N LEU A 278 -19.06 27.30 12.46
CA LEU A 278 -20.49 26.96 12.41
C LEU A 278 -21.39 28.09 12.95
N ARG A 279 -20.99 28.78 14.02
CA ARG A 279 -21.78 29.89 14.58
C ARG A 279 -21.81 31.12 13.69
N ASP A 280 -20.66 31.61 13.26
CA ASP A 280 -20.50 32.98 12.72
C ASP A 280 -19.72 33.05 11.38
N GLY A 281 -19.33 31.91 10.82
CA GLY A 281 -18.59 31.84 9.56
C GLY A 281 -17.13 32.29 9.64
N THR A 282 -16.59 32.61 10.83
CA THR A 282 -15.24 33.19 10.95
C THR A 282 -14.12 32.20 10.59
N LYS A 283 -13.71 32.23 9.32
CA LYS A 283 -12.44 31.69 8.83
C LYS A 283 -11.28 32.42 9.53
N SER A 284 -10.61 31.79 10.50
CA SER A 284 -9.51 32.46 11.22
C SER A 284 -8.27 32.64 10.35
N LYS A 285 -7.78 33.88 10.29
CA LYS A 285 -6.51 34.28 9.66
C LYS A 285 -5.30 33.77 10.48
N ASP A 286 -5.16 32.45 10.63
CA ASP A 286 -3.97 31.80 11.22
C ASP A 286 -2.76 31.95 10.26
N ARG A 287 -2.22 33.16 10.11
CA ARG A 287 -1.10 33.48 9.18
C ARG A 287 0.08 32.51 9.30
N ASN A 288 0.42 32.09 10.51
CA ASN A 288 1.54 31.17 10.77
C ASN A 288 1.28 29.73 10.30
N ASN A 289 0.02 29.28 10.22
CA ASN A 289 -0.28 27.95 9.69
C ASN A 289 -0.12 27.89 8.17
N GLN A 290 -0.21 29.02 7.45
CA GLN A 290 -0.10 29.01 5.99
C GLN A 290 1.35 28.87 5.51
N SER A 291 2.33 29.37 6.27
CA SER A 291 3.76 29.06 6.04
C SER A 291 4.08 27.63 6.43
N ASP A 292 3.61 27.16 7.60
CA ASP A 292 3.85 25.80 8.08
C ASP A 292 3.25 24.75 7.14
N ILE A 293 2.00 24.94 6.69
CA ILE A 293 1.32 24.01 5.77
C ILE A 293 1.95 24.08 4.38
N LYS A 294 2.19 25.27 3.80
CA LYS A 294 2.84 25.35 2.48
C LYS A 294 4.26 24.78 2.49
N GLN A 295 5.04 24.92 3.56
CA GLN A 295 6.36 24.28 3.64
C GLN A 295 6.25 22.75 3.81
N ARG A 296 5.29 22.25 4.61
CA ARG A 296 5.06 20.80 4.77
C ARG A 296 4.48 20.13 3.52
N GLU A 297 3.71 20.85 2.71
CA GLU A 297 3.15 20.35 1.44
C GLU A 297 4.17 20.47 0.28
N VAL A 298 4.99 21.53 0.24
CA VAL A 298 6.06 21.68 -0.76
C VAL A 298 7.27 20.77 -0.48
N GLN A 299 7.54 20.41 0.79
CA GLN A 299 8.57 19.40 1.10
C GLN A 299 8.17 17.99 0.66
N GLU A 300 6.87 17.65 0.70
CA GLU A 300 6.37 16.32 0.30
C GLU A 300 6.63 15.99 -1.18
N MET A 301 6.79 17.02 -2.02
CA MET A 301 7.16 16.90 -3.44
C MET A 301 8.67 17.00 -3.69
N LYS A 302 9.48 17.31 -2.67
CA LYS A 302 10.96 17.47 -2.77
C LYS A 302 11.73 16.30 -2.15
N SER A 303 11.04 15.30 -1.61
CA SER A 303 11.60 13.98 -1.27
C SER A 303 11.40 12.93 -2.37
N SER A 304 10.77 13.28 -3.49
CA SER A 304 10.56 12.38 -4.64
C SER A 304 11.28 12.82 -5.92
N HIS A 305 11.57 14.12 -6.11
CA HIS A 305 12.46 14.59 -7.18
C HIS A 305 13.45 15.66 -6.69
N LYS A 306 14.73 15.31 -6.77
CA LYS A 306 15.87 16.23 -6.71
C LYS A 306 17.01 15.69 -7.58
N HIS A 307 16.86 15.80 -8.90
CA HIS A 307 18.02 16.24 -9.66
C HIS A 307 18.33 17.67 -9.22
N SER A 308 19.58 17.94 -8.90
CA SER A 308 20.07 19.32 -8.77
C SER A 308 20.85 19.65 -10.03
N ASP A 309 20.26 20.48 -10.90
CA ASP A 309 20.96 21.09 -12.01
C ASP A 309 22.07 21.99 -11.47
N VAL A 310 23.27 21.43 -11.33
CA VAL A 310 24.47 22.22 -11.10
C VAL A 310 24.78 22.90 -12.42
N LYS A 311 24.53 24.21 -12.49
CA LYS A 311 25.07 25.03 -13.57
C LYS A 311 26.59 24.87 -13.57
N VAL A 312 27.13 24.38 -14.68
CA VAL A 312 28.57 24.32 -14.90
C VAL A 312 29.06 25.76 -15.02
N ASN A 313 29.72 26.25 -13.97
CA ASN A 313 30.71 27.31 -14.10
C ASN A 313 32.05 26.62 -14.37
N GLU A 314 32.78 27.13 -15.35
CA GLU A 314 34.06 26.59 -15.78
C GLU A 314 35.12 26.73 -14.67
N ILE A 315 35.84 25.64 -14.38
CA ILE A 315 37.08 25.67 -13.62
C ILE A 315 38.09 24.80 -14.36
N ASN A 316 39.26 25.38 -14.68
CA ASN A 316 40.27 24.74 -15.51
C ASN A 316 40.91 23.51 -14.85
N VAL A 317 41.29 22.54 -15.69
CA VAL A 317 42.12 21.40 -15.29
C VAL A 317 43.58 21.84 -15.20
N THR A 318 44.19 21.67 -14.04
CA THR A 318 45.65 21.58 -13.88
C THR A 318 45.99 20.45 -12.90
N SER A 319 47.10 19.76 -13.16
CA SER A 319 47.42 18.43 -12.62
C SER A 319 48.40 18.48 -11.42
N ILE A 320 48.93 17.30 -11.03
CA ILE A 320 49.96 17.03 -9.99
C ILE A 320 49.36 16.99 -8.57
N GLY A 321 49.69 16.04 -7.67
CA GLY A 321 50.48 14.81 -7.79
C GLY A 321 51.31 14.50 -6.51
N GLY A 322 51.35 13.25 -6.04
CA GLY A 322 52.35 12.79 -5.04
C GLY A 322 51.85 12.13 -3.74
N ASP A 323 52.09 10.82 -3.63
CA ASP A 323 52.59 10.04 -2.46
C ASP A 323 52.00 10.12 -1.01
N LYS A 324 51.45 8.95 -0.61
CA LYS A 324 51.82 8.09 0.56
C LYS A 324 51.44 8.40 2.03
N ASN A 325 51.06 7.30 2.71
CA ASN A 325 51.22 6.92 4.13
C ASN A 325 50.17 7.26 5.23
N VAL A 326 49.32 6.25 5.51
CA VAL A 326 49.06 5.60 6.81
C VAL A 326 49.08 6.43 8.11
N VAL A 327 47.91 6.60 8.75
CA VAL A 327 47.76 6.62 10.23
C VAL A 327 46.48 5.86 10.66
N LYS A 328 46.53 5.20 11.83
CA LYS A 328 45.42 4.44 12.45
C LYS A 328 44.39 5.37 13.09
N VAL A 329 43.09 5.05 13.00
CA VAL A 329 42.04 5.70 13.82
C VAL A 329 41.82 4.90 15.11
N LYS A 330 41.81 5.59 16.26
CA LYS A 330 41.30 5.10 17.56
C LYS A 330 40.30 6.11 18.14
N PRO A 331 39.40 5.70 19.06
CA PRO A 331 38.13 6.38 19.28
C PRO A 331 38.24 7.66 20.14
N CYS A 332 37.33 8.60 19.91
CA CYS A 332 37.14 9.78 20.75
C CYS A 332 36.10 9.52 21.85
N VAL A 333 36.47 9.77 23.10
CA VAL A 333 35.58 9.67 24.28
C VAL A 333 35.12 11.07 24.71
N LYS A 334 33.97 11.13 25.40
CA LYS A 334 33.34 12.34 25.95
C LYS A 334 34.33 13.18 26.77
N ARG A 335 34.16 14.51 26.77
CA ARG A 335 34.84 15.41 27.70
C ARG A 335 33.88 16.45 28.27
N GLU A 336 33.68 16.41 29.58
CA GLU A 336 32.98 17.42 30.36
C GLU A 336 33.85 18.68 30.55
N ARG A 337 33.27 19.79 30.99
CA ARG A 337 34.03 20.97 31.47
C ARG A 337 33.37 21.60 32.69
N ASN A 338 34.10 21.58 33.80
CA ASN A 338 33.88 22.44 34.97
C ASN A 338 34.81 23.68 34.91
N LEU A 339 34.55 24.62 35.82
CA LEU A 339 35.22 25.92 35.94
C LEU A 339 36.58 25.84 36.67
N PRO A 340 37.47 26.82 36.45
CA PRO A 340 38.42 27.30 37.45
C PRO A 340 38.12 28.75 37.90
N ALA A 341 38.75 29.20 38.98
CA ALA A 341 38.63 30.55 39.55
C ALA A 341 39.66 31.55 38.99
N GLY A 342 39.51 32.85 39.30
CA GLY A 342 40.40 33.94 38.81
C GLY A 342 41.56 34.30 39.76
N PRO A 343 42.29 35.39 39.47
CA PRO A 343 42.57 36.36 40.54
C PRO A 343 42.57 37.86 40.15
N VAL A 344 42.14 38.70 41.11
CA VAL A 344 42.67 40.01 41.59
C VAL A 344 43.49 40.95 40.66
N GLY A 345 43.10 42.25 40.62
CA GLY A 345 44.07 43.39 40.67
C GLY A 345 43.85 44.64 39.77
N GLY A 346 43.81 45.84 40.36
CA GLY A 346 43.94 47.17 39.69
C GLY A 346 42.66 47.73 39.01
N SER A 347 42.05 48.88 39.32
CA SER A 347 42.49 50.32 39.37
C SER A 347 42.94 50.90 38.01
N HIS A 348 42.55 52.10 37.55
CA HIS A 348 41.93 53.27 38.20
C HIS A 348 40.99 54.11 37.27
N ASN A 349 40.33 55.12 37.88
CA ASN A 349 39.74 56.36 37.31
C ASN A 349 38.30 56.39 36.75
N SER A 350 37.49 57.23 37.42
CA SER A 350 36.30 57.96 36.95
C SER A 350 36.67 59.02 35.87
N VAL A 351 35.78 59.67 35.11
CA VAL A 351 34.35 60.11 35.25
C VAL A 351 33.74 60.19 33.79
N SER A 352 32.46 60.42 33.42
CA SER A 352 31.21 60.89 34.05
C SER A 352 29.93 60.36 33.35
N SER A 353 28.79 60.47 34.05
CA SER A 353 27.39 60.70 33.59
C SER A 353 26.96 60.54 32.11
N ILE A 354 25.93 59.71 31.85
CA ILE A 354 24.56 60.10 31.41
C ILE A 354 23.70 58.87 31.01
N ALA A 355 22.45 58.84 31.49
CA ALA A 355 21.28 58.06 31.03
C ALA A 355 21.42 56.52 30.77
N GLU A 356 20.89 55.72 31.70
CA GLU A 356 20.48 54.33 31.41
C GLU A 356 19.35 54.29 30.36
N LYS A 357 19.41 53.33 29.42
CA LYS A 357 18.27 52.96 28.55
C LYS A 357 17.59 51.67 29.03
N PRO A 358 16.29 51.46 28.75
CA PRO A 358 15.47 50.53 29.53
C PRO A 358 15.80 49.04 29.32
N SER A 359 15.59 48.26 30.38
CA SER A 359 15.76 46.80 30.37
C SER A 359 14.70 46.05 29.54
N ASN A 360 15.05 44.82 29.15
CA ASN A 360 14.31 43.98 28.19
C ASN A 360 12.79 43.85 28.45
N PRO A 361 11.96 43.77 27.39
CA PRO A 361 10.50 43.77 27.52
C PRO A 361 9.95 42.55 28.30
N LYS A 362 9.31 42.83 29.45
CA LYS A 362 8.69 41.79 30.31
C LYS A 362 7.68 40.94 29.52
N LYS A 363 7.84 39.61 29.57
CA LYS A 363 6.92 38.63 28.97
C LYS A 363 5.47 38.91 29.39
N ALA A 364 4.53 39.01 28.44
CA ALA A 364 3.17 39.52 28.63
C ALA A 364 2.25 38.74 29.60
N LYS A 365 2.73 37.64 30.20
CA LYS A 365 2.12 36.95 31.35
C LYS A 365 2.40 37.72 32.67
N VAL A 366 3.62 38.23 32.85
CA VAL A 366 4.05 39.00 34.04
C VAL A 366 3.26 40.31 34.12
N ILE A 367 3.19 41.06 33.02
CA ILE A 367 2.44 42.33 32.92
C ILE A 367 0.95 42.12 33.27
N ARG A 368 0.34 40.98 32.89
CA ARG A 368 -1.05 40.66 33.28
C ARG A 368 -1.20 40.36 34.78
N ILE A 369 -0.21 39.70 35.39
CA ILE A 369 -0.20 39.43 36.83
C ILE A 369 0.01 40.73 37.62
N GLU A 370 0.94 41.59 37.21
CA GLU A 370 1.18 42.92 37.78
C GLU A 370 -0.07 43.81 37.68
N ARG A 371 -0.72 43.87 36.50
CA ARG A 371 -1.98 44.60 36.32
C ARG A 371 -3.13 44.04 37.18
N LYS A 372 -3.20 42.71 37.39
CA LYS A 372 -4.19 42.11 38.31
C LYS A 372 -3.89 42.44 39.77
N LYS A 373 -2.62 42.39 40.20
CA LYS A 373 -2.21 42.82 41.55
C LYS A 373 -2.55 44.28 41.80
N LYS A 374 -2.19 45.20 40.88
CA LYS A 374 -2.53 46.63 41.00
C LYS A 374 -4.04 46.89 41.07
N LYS A 375 -4.87 46.17 40.29
CA LYS A 375 -6.35 46.27 40.36
C LYS A 375 -7.00 45.69 41.63
N LEU A 376 -6.28 44.89 42.42
CA LEU A 376 -6.74 44.38 43.72
C LEU A 376 -6.29 45.31 44.86
N ALA A 377 -5.03 45.72 44.84
CA ALA A 377 -4.49 46.72 45.79
C ALA A 377 -5.28 48.04 45.74
N ALA A 378 -5.65 48.52 44.54
CA ALA A 378 -6.51 49.70 44.36
C ALA A 378 -7.98 49.49 44.78
N LYS A 379 -8.31 48.36 45.41
CA LYS A 379 -9.60 48.04 46.05
C LYS A 379 -9.45 47.62 47.51
N GLY A 380 -8.28 47.81 48.12
CA GLY A 380 -8.01 47.40 49.51
C GLY A 380 -7.98 45.89 49.75
N LEU A 381 -7.94 45.07 48.69
CA LEU A 381 -8.05 43.61 48.77
C LEU A 381 -6.74 42.94 48.35
N THR A 382 -6.31 41.94 49.12
CA THR A 382 -5.17 41.09 48.76
C THR A 382 -5.57 40.01 47.74
N LEU A 383 -4.63 39.12 47.39
CA LEU A 383 -4.91 37.94 46.58
C LEU A 383 -5.59 36.80 47.36
N ALA A 384 -5.66 36.88 48.69
CA ALA A 384 -6.37 35.91 49.53
C ALA A 384 -7.88 36.25 49.64
N ASP A 385 -8.20 37.54 49.77
CA ASP A 385 -9.54 38.03 50.14
C ASP A 385 -10.56 37.97 48.99
N VAL A 386 -10.12 37.62 47.78
CA VAL A 386 -11.01 37.41 46.63
C VAL A 386 -11.71 36.06 46.81
N PRO A 387 -13.04 36.00 47.01
CA PRO A 387 -13.73 34.73 47.21
C PRO A 387 -13.48 33.79 46.03
N ARG A 388 -12.84 32.66 46.30
CA ARG A 388 -12.71 31.58 45.32
C ARG A 388 -14.09 30.97 45.10
N LYS A 389 -14.89 31.58 44.21
CA LYS A 389 -16.05 30.90 43.62
C LYS A 389 -15.57 29.59 43.01
N LYS A 390 -15.76 28.48 43.75
CA LYS A 390 -15.72 27.13 43.21
C LYS A 390 -16.91 26.97 42.26
N ALA A 391 -16.82 27.60 41.10
CA ALA A 391 -17.56 27.09 39.95
C ALA A 391 -17.07 25.66 39.77
N ASN A 392 -18.00 24.69 39.74
CA ASN A 392 -17.70 23.32 39.36
C ASN A 392 -17.34 23.34 37.88
N ASN A 393 -16.07 23.66 37.60
CA ASN A 393 -15.54 23.91 36.27
C ASN A 393 -15.20 22.56 35.62
N VAL A 394 -16.24 21.75 35.44
CA VAL A 394 -16.21 20.43 34.81
C VAL A 394 -15.54 20.59 33.44
N GLU A 395 -14.49 19.80 33.19
CA GLU A 395 -13.78 19.89 31.93
C GLU A 395 -14.63 19.26 30.82
N LYS A 396 -15.03 20.08 29.86
CA LYS A 396 -15.82 19.64 28.70
C LYS A 396 -15.24 18.39 28.04
N SER A 397 -16.09 17.39 27.88
CA SER A 397 -15.83 16.15 27.15
C SER A 397 -15.60 16.40 25.64
N LEU A 398 -15.24 15.36 24.89
CA LEU A 398 -15.15 15.43 23.42
C LEU A 398 -16.54 15.68 22.82
N GLU A 399 -17.51 15.00 23.39
CA GLU A 399 -18.92 14.99 23.04
C GLU A 399 -19.55 16.36 23.34
N ASP A 400 -19.21 17.01 24.46
CA ASP A 400 -19.61 18.38 24.83
C ASP A 400 -19.08 19.46 23.88
N PHE A 401 -18.07 19.14 23.06
CA PHE A 401 -17.57 20.01 22.00
C PHE A 401 -18.20 19.66 20.66
N LEU A 402 -18.34 18.39 20.31
CA LEU A 402 -18.95 17.96 19.05
C LEU A 402 -20.45 18.30 18.99
N ASN A 403 -21.15 18.21 20.12
CA ASN A 403 -22.58 18.50 20.23
C ASN A 403 -22.88 19.97 20.53
N GLN A 404 -21.87 20.85 20.64
CA GLN A 404 -22.07 22.28 20.88
C GLN A 404 -22.34 23.07 19.58
N GLU A 405 -23.18 22.52 18.72
CA GLU A 405 -23.62 23.17 17.50
C GLU A 405 -24.71 24.22 17.83
N PRO A 406 -24.60 25.48 17.38
CA PRO A 406 -25.57 26.51 17.72
C PRO A 406 -26.87 26.28 16.95
N LYS A 407 -28.02 26.32 17.65
CA LYS A 407 -29.35 26.17 17.00
C LYS A 407 -29.55 27.17 15.87
N ASP A 408 -29.16 28.41 16.12
CA ASP A 408 -29.22 29.56 15.21
C ASP A 408 -27.83 29.88 14.61
N GLY A 409 -27.03 28.83 14.36
CA GLY A 409 -25.70 28.95 13.76
C GLY A 409 -25.77 29.32 12.28
N LYS A 410 -24.85 30.18 11.83
CA LYS A 410 -24.73 30.57 10.41
C LYS A 410 -24.52 29.40 9.45
N HIS A 411 -23.89 28.31 9.91
CA HIS A 411 -23.70 27.09 9.15
C HIS A 411 -24.04 25.87 9.99
N ARG A 412 -24.68 24.86 9.39
CA ARG A 412 -25.07 23.59 10.01
C ARG A 412 -24.18 22.46 9.51
N LEU A 413 -23.68 21.63 10.43
CA LEU A 413 -22.91 20.43 10.09
C LEU A 413 -23.75 19.19 10.35
N GLU A 414 -23.93 18.37 9.32
CA GLU A 414 -24.56 17.05 9.43
C GLU A 414 -23.50 15.99 9.11
N VAL A 415 -23.46 14.90 9.88
CA VAL A 415 -22.50 13.81 9.67
C VAL A 415 -23.24 12.48 9.57
N LYS A 416 -23.08 11.79 8.45
CA LYS A 416 -23.81 10.57 8.09
C LYS A 416 -22.86 9.39 7.97
N LEU A 417 -23.26 8.23 8.50
CA LEU A 417 -22.53 6.97 8.37
C LEU A 417 -23.26 6.09 7.34
N ILE A 418 -22.66 5.92 6.17
CA ILE A 418 -23.27 5.28 4.99
C ILE A 418 -22.48 4.03 4.63
N PRO A 419 -23.09 2.84 4.40
CA PRO A 419 -22.35 1.66 3.95
C PRO A 419 -21.62 1.93 2.63
N SER A 420 -20.35 1.50 2.53
CA SER A 420 -19.45 1.86 1.41
C SER A 420 -19.99 1.49 0.03
N LYS A 421 -20.81 0.44 -0.10
CA LYS A 421 -21.53 0.08 -1.33
C LYS A 421 -22.46 1.17 -1.89
N HIS A 422 -22.86 2.15 -1.07
CA HIS A 422 -23.63 3.34 -1.47
C HIS A 422 -22.74 4.60 -1.60
N GLY A 423 -21.41 4.43 -1.49
CA GLY A 423 -20.40 5.48 -1.62
C GLY A 423 -19.97 5.81 -3.05
N SER A 424 -20.52 5.13 -4.06
CA SER A 424 -20.39 5.55 -5.46
C SER A 424 -21.58 6.40 -5.87
N ASN A 425 -21.33 7.71 -6.04
CA ASN A 425 -22.19 8.62 -6.79
C ASN A 425 -21.37 9.82 -7.28
N GLU A 426 -21.92 10.57 -8.23
CA GLU A 426 -21.22 11.67 -8.90
C GLU A 426 -20.76 12.78 -7.94
N THR A 427 -21.56 13.13 -6.93
CA THR A 427 -21.24 14.17 -5.94
C THR A 427 -20.05 13.79 -5.07
N ILE A 428 -20.03 12.55 -4.58
CA ILE A 428 -18.89 12.02 -3.80
C ILE A 428 -17.64 11.91 -4.68
N PHE A 429 -17.79 11.43 -5.91
CA PHE A 429 -16.68 11.28 -6.84
C PHE A 429 -16.06 12.63 -7.27
N LYS A 430 -16.89 13.66 -7.52
CA LYS A 430 -16.41 15.04 -7.78
C LYS A 430 -15.61 15.60 -6.59
N LEU A 431 -16.01 15.30 -5.36
CA LEU A 431 -15.25 15.68 -4.16
C LEU A 431 -13.89 14.95 -4.08
N TYR A 432 -13.86 13.65 -4.41
CA TYR A 432 -12.62 12.88 -4.51
C TYR A 432 -11.68 13.46 -5.59
N GLN A 433 -12.17 13.69 -6.82
CA GLN A 433 -11.39 14.28 -7.91
C GLN A 433 -10.81 15.65 -7.49
N LYS A 434 -11.64 16.53 -6.92
CA LYS A 434 -11.22 17.84 -6.41
C LYS A 434 -10.10 17.73 -5.37
N TYR A 435 -10.17 16.76 -4.47
CA TYR A 435 -9.11 16.52 -3.48
C TYR A 435 -7.82 16.02 -4.14
N GLN A 436 -7.87 15.02 -5.03
CA GLN A 436 -6.66 14.49 -5.67
C GLN A 436 -5.95 15.54 -6.53
N MET A 437 -6.67 16.25 -7.40
CA MET A 437 -6.09 17.29 -8.26
C MET A 437 -5.45 18.44 -7.46
N GLN A 438 -6.07 18.84 -6.34
CA GLN A 438 -5.59 20.00 -5.57
C GLN A 438 -4.53 19.64 -4.52
N VAL A 439 -4.61 18.47 -3.88
CA VAL A 439 -3.72 18.06 -2.78
C VAL A 439 -2.60 17.14 -3.27
N HIS A 440 -2.95 16.08 -4.01
CA HIS A 440 -1.98 15.10 -4.52
C HIS A 440 -1.36 15.48 -5.88
N LYS A 441 -1.98 16.43 -6.60
CA LYS A 441 -1.61 16.88 -7.96
C LYS A 441 -1.79 15.82 -9.04
N ASP A 442 -2.69 14.87 -8.81
CA ASP A 442 -3.03 13.87 -9.82
C ASP A 442 -3.68 14.51 -11.05
N PRO A 443 -3.23 14.16 -12.26
CA PRO A 443 -3.83 14.62 -13.51
C PRO A 443 -5.18 13.92 -13.75
N ILE A 444 -6.14 14.64 -14.32
CA ILE A 444 -7.56 14.24 -14.34
C ILE A 444 -7.81 12.92 -15.11
N GLU A 445 -6.94 12.60 -16.06
CA GLU A 445 -6.95 11.39 -16.89
C GLU A 445 -6.73 10.11 -16.05
N LYS A 446 -6.06 10.22 -14.90
CA LYS A 446 -5.90 9.11 -13.93
C LYS A 446 -7.13 8.96 -13.02
N LEU A 447 -7.98 9.98 -12.93
CA LEU A 447 -9.06 10.09 -11.94
C LEU A 447 -10.41 9.70 -12.54
N ASN A 448 -10.58 8.39 -12.81
CA ASN A 448 -11.81 7.77 -13.32
C ASN A 448 -12.63 7.06 -12.22
N LEU A 449 -13.95 6.96 -12.43
CA LEU A 449 -14.90 6.43 -11.44
C LEU A 449 -14.56 4.99 -11.02
N LYS A 450 -14.30 4.09 -11.97
CA LYS A 450 -13.96 2.68 -11.69
C LYS A 450 -12.72 2.52 -10.78
N SER A 451 -11.75 3.43 -10.91
CA SER A 451 -10.54 3.42 -10.08
C SER A 451 -10.80 3.96 -8.67
N TYR A 452 -11.65 4.97 -8.53
CA TYR A 452 -12.19 5.42 -7.24
C TYR A 452 -13.00 4.31 -6.55
N GLU A 453 -13.89 3.64 -7.29
CA GLU A 453 -14.73 2.56 -6.77
C GLU A 453 -13.87 1.39 -6.26
N ARG A 454 -12.94 0.90 -7.09
CA ARG A 454 -11.99 -0.16 -6.73
C ARG A 454 -11.14 0.19 -5.50
N PHE A 455 -10.86 1.47 -5.24
CA PHE A 455 -10.02 1.91 -4.12
C PHE A 455 -10.81 2.15 -2.82
N LEU A 456 -12.00 2.77 -2.91
CA LEU A 456 -12.70 3.35 -1.76
C LEU A 456 -14.16 2.90 -1.56
N VAL A 457 -14.80 2.29 -2.56
CA VAL A 457 -16.21 1.83 -2.51
C VAL A 457 -16.24 0.31 -2.33
N ASN A 458 -15.52 -0.41 -3.18
CA ASN A 458 -15.47 -1.87 -3.19
C ASN A 458 -14.70 -2.37 -1.97
N SER A 459 -15.27 -3.32 -1.24
CA SER A 459 -14.67 -3.93 -0.06
C SER A 459 -14.83 -5.44 -0.11
N PRO A 460 -13.82 -6.22 0.35
CA PRO A 460 -13.98 -7.65 0.56
C PRO A 460 -14.77 -7.96 1.84
N LEU A 461 -14.91 -6.99 2.74
CA LEU A 461 -15.50 -7.20 4.06
C LEU A 461 -16.99 -7.52 3.95
N GLN A 462 -17.35 -8.71 4.42
CA GLN A 462 -18.75 -9.10 4.57
C GLN A 462 -19.46 -8.16 5.55
N MET A 463 -20.58 -7.58 5.14
CA MET A 463 -21.44 -6.83 6.06
C MET A 463 -22.11 -7.83 7.02
N ILE A 464 -21.83 -7.74 8.32
CA ILE A 464 -22.48 -8.56 9.35
C ILE A 464 -23.36 -7.65 10.21
N LYS A 465 -24.61 -8.05 10.41
CA LYS A 465 -25.53 -7.39 11.34
C LYS A 465 -26.44 -8.42 12.01
N ASP A 466 -26.20 -8.61 13.30
CA ASP A 466 -26.93 -9.46 14.23
C ASP A 466 -26.90 -8.82 15.64
N ASP A 467 -27.49 -9.48 16.63
CA ASP A 467 -27.64 -8.96 18.00
C ASP A 467 -26.31 -8.75 18.76
N THR A 468 -25.18 -9.26 18.25
CA THR A 468 -23.84 -9.01 18.81
C THR A 468 -23.15 -7.77 18.22
N THR A 469 -23.71 -7.22 17.14
CA THR A 469 -23.14 -6.10 16.38
C THR A 469 -23.75 -4.74 16.78
N PRO A 470 -23.04 -3.61 16.56
CA PRO A 470 -23.65 -2.28 16.65
C PRO A 470 -24.83 -2.12 15.66
N SER A 471 -25.71 -1.16 15.89
CA SER A 471 -26.96 -1.01 15.11
C SER A 471 -26.77 -0.78 13.60
N GLN A 472 -25.58 -0.37 13.16
CA GLN A 472 -25.20 -0.21 11.74
C GLN A 472 -24.55 -1.47 11.13
N GLY A 473 -24.19 -2.46 11.96
CA GLY A 473 -23.42 -3.65 11.58
C GLY A 473 -21.90 -3.42 11.52
N PHE A 474 -21.15 -4.51 11.36
CA PHE A 474 -19.74 -4.50 11.00
C PHE A 474 -19.55 -4.48 9.47
N GLY A 475 -18.41 -3.96 9.00
CA GLY A 475 -18.06 -3.87 7.59
C GLY A 475 -17.48 -2.50 7.21
N SER A 476 -17.61 -2.11 5.95
CA SER A 476 -16.99 -0.89 5.40
C SER A 476 -17.99 0.24 5.17
N PHE A 477 -17.64 1.46 5.61
CA PHE A 477 -18.52 2.63 5.59
C PHE A 477 -17.80 3.91 5.11
N HIS A 478 -18.61 4.84 4.62
CA HIS A 478 -18.24 6.23 4.36
C HIS A 478 -18.88 7.09 5.44
N TYR A 479 -18.04 7.77 6.22
CA TYR A 479 -18.45 8.76 7.21
C TYR A 479 -18.39 10.14 6.55
N GLN A 480 -19.56 10.62 6.13
CA GLN A 480 -19.76 11.73 5.21
C GLN A 480 -20.15 13.00 5.97
N TYR A 481 -19.50 14.13 5.66
CA TYR A 481 -19.67 15.41 6.34
C TYR A 481 -20.31 16.42 5.39
N TYR A 482 -21.51 16.88 5.74
CA TYR A 482 -22.30 17.83 4.98
C TYR A 482 -22.37 19.18 5.72
N LEU A 483 -21.94 20.25 5.08
CA LEU A 483 -22.08 21.62 5.59
C LEU A 483 -23.16 22.32 4.76
N ASP A 484 -24.23 22.77 5.40
CA ASP A 484 -25.37 23.43 4.75
C ASP A 484 -25.97 22.60 3.59
N GLY A 485 -25.97 21.27 3.74
CA GLY A 485 -26.39 20.31 2.71
C GLY A 485 -25.33 19.98 1.64
N VAL A 486 -24.19 20.68 1.61
CA VAL A 486 -23.08 20.43 0.67
C VAL A 486 -22.06 19.46 1.28
N LEU A 487 -21.75 18.37 0.58
CA LEU A 487 -20.72 17.42 1.01
C LEU A 487 -19.32 18.06 0.98
N ILE A 488 -18.67 18.17 2.14
CA ILE A 488 -17.33 18.78 2.29
C ILE A 488 -16.22 17.80 2.66
N ALA A 489 -16.52 16.60 3.19
CA ALA A 489 -15.53 15.56 3.46
C ALA A 489 -16.15 14.15 3.51
N VAL A 490 -15.32 13.14 3.25
CA VAL A 490 -15.66 11.72 3.44
C VAL A 490 -14.46 10.98 4.04
N GLY A 491 -14.63 10.44 5.24
CA GLY A 491 -13.74 9.45 5.82
C GLY A 491 -14.20 8.05 5.41
N VAL A 492 -13.32 7.25 4.82
CA VAL A 492 -13.56 5.83 4.52
C VAL A 492 -13.03 5.03 5.70
N ILE A 493 -13.92 4.29 6.37
CA ILE A 493 -13.64 3.58 7.61
C ILE A 493 -14.14 2.14 7.53
N ASP A 494 -13.47 1.25 8.25
CA ASP A 494 -13.99 -0.09 8.58
C ASP A 494 -14.45 -0.10 10.04
N ILE A 495 -15.61 -0.69 10.30
CA ILE A 495 -16.14 -0.93 11.65
C ILE A 495 -16.05 -2.44 11.90
N LEU A 496 -15.26 -2.82 12.89
CA LEU A 496 -14.80 -4.18 13.16
C LEU A 496 -15.01 -4.52 14.65
N PRO A 497 -14.94 -5.81 15.06
CA PRO A 497 -15.22 -6.23 16.43
C PRO A 497 -14.49 -5.47 17.53
N GLU A 498 -13.21 -5.10 17.35
CA GLU A 498 -12.42 -4.39 18.37
C GLU A 498 -12.29 -2.88 18.12
N CYS A 499 -12.60 -2.39 16.90
CA CYS A 499 -12.24 -1.04 16.49
C CYS A 499 -13.07 -0.39 15.38
N VAL A 500 -13.01 0.94 15.31
CA VAL A 500 -13.14 1.68 14.05
C VAL A 500 -11.74 1.90 13.47
N SER A 501 -11.52 1.54 12.22
CA SER A 501 -10.23 1.69 11.51
C SER A 501 -10.35 2.67 10.35
N SER A 502 -9.59 3.78 10.38
CA SER A 502 -9.49 4.72 9.27
C SER A 502 -8.74 4.11 8.09
N VAL A 503 -9.37 4.06 6.91
CA VAL A 503 -8.74 3.59 5.66
C VAL A 503 -8.21 4.78 4.85
N TYR A 504 -9.06 5.79 4.62
CA TYR A 504 -8.70 6.97 3.82
C TYR A 504 -9.57 8.18 4.19
N LEU A 505 -9.15 9.41 3.85
CA LEU A 505 -9.92 10.63 4.06
C LEU A 505 -9.64 11.64 2.94
N TYR A 506 -10.71 12.18 2.36
CA TYR A 506 -10.66 13.26 1.37
C TYR A 506 -11.71 14.32 1.67
N TYR A 507 -11.44 15.57 1.28
CA TYR A 507 -12.26 16.73 1.65
C TYR A 507 -12.06 17.90 0.68
N ASP A 508 -12.96 18.87 0.68
CA ASP A 508 -12.83 20.08 -0.14
C ASP A 508 -11.73 20.98 0.44
N PRO A 509 -10.62 21.23 -0.29
CA PRO A 509 -9.50 22.04 0.21
C PRO A 509 -9.87 23.49 0.54
N ASN A 510 -11.02 24.01 0.07
CA ASN A 510 -11.60 25.27 0.53
C ASN A 510 -11.82 25.32 2.05
N TYR A 511 -11.98 24.16 2.68
CA TYR A 511 -12.22 23.97 4.12
C TYR A 511 -10.99 23.45 4.88
N SER A 512 -9.83 23.34 4.21
CA SER A 512 -8.53 22.97 4.81
C SER A 512 -8.20 23.74 6.10
N PHE A 513 -8.62 25.01 6.18
CA PHE A 513 -8.44 25.84 7.37
C PHE A 513 -9.04 25.22 8.64
N LEU A 514 -10.11 24.41 8.55
CA LEU A 514 -10.75 23.73 9.68
C LEU A 514 -9.92 22.55 10.24
N SER A 515 -8.80 22.17 9.61
CA SER A 515 -7.99 21.02 9.99
C SER A 515 -8.77 19.69 9.96
N LEU A 516 -9.53 19.47 8.86
CA LEU A 516 -10.49 18.38 8.73
C LEU A 516 -9.90 16.99 9.00
N GLY A 517 -8.62 16.75 8.68
CA GLY A 517 -7.91 15.51 9.04
C GLY A 517 -7.99 15.14 10.52
N THR A 518 -7.61 16.07 11.40
CA THR A 518 -7.67 15.83 12.86
C THR A 518 -9.09 15.96 13.40
N TYR A 519 -9.96 16.75 12.76
CA TYR A 519 -11.37 16.83 13.15
C TYR A 519 -12.13 15.52 12.89
N ALA A 520 -11.86 14.87 11.74
CA ALA A 520 -12.42 13.56 11.40
C ALA A 520 -12.00 12.50 12.43
N SER A 521 -10.71 12.42 12.77
CA SER A 521 -10.24 11.54 13.86
C SER A 521 -10.91 11.80 15.20
N LEU A 522 -11.27 13.05 15.53
CA LEU A 522 -12.00 13.37 16.76
C LEU A 522 -13.47 12.92 16.70
N ARG A 523 -14.13 12.97 15.53
CA ARG A 523 -15.48 12.41 15.32
C ARG A 523 -15.44 10.87 15.29
N GLU A 524 -14.41 10.26 14.72
CA GLU A 524 -14.21 8.80 14.70
C GLU A 524 -13.96 8.21 16.10
N ILE A 525 -13.23 8.92 16.98
CA ILE A 525 -13.11 8.54 18.41
C ILE A 525 -14.47 8.61 19.13
N ALA A 526 -15.28 9.64 18.85
CA ALA A 526 -16.63 9.74 19.40
C ALA A 526 -17.55 8.64 18.85
N LEU A 527 -17.38 8.24 17.59
CA LEU A 527 -18.09 7.09 16.99
C LEU A 527 -17.74 5.78 17.72
N VAL A 528 -16.47 5.49 18.00
CA VAL A 528 -16.08 4.31 18.81
C VAL A 528 -16.79 4.31 20.17
N ARG A 529 -16.80 5.45 20.87
CA ARG A 529 -17.48 5.61 22.17
C ARG A 529 -18.99 5.43 22.10
N GLU A 530 -19.61 5.74 20.96
CA GLU A 530 -21.04 5.51 20.74
C GLU A 530 -21.33 4.02 20.51
N LEU A 531 -20.57 3.37 19.60
CA LEU A 531 -20.74 1.96 19.26
C LEU A 531 -20.42 1.03 20.44
N TYR A 532 -19.45 1.41 21.29
CA TYR A 532 -19.07 0.69 22.52
C TYR A 532 -20.26 0.43 23.46
N LYS A 533 -21.24 1.35 23.51
CA LYS A 533 -22.46 1.19 24.34
C LYS A 533 -23.26 -0.06 23.98
N SER A 534 -23.21 -0.45 22.70
CA SER A 534 -23.87 -1.65 22.16
C SER A 534 -22.93 -2.85 22.01
N CYS A 535 -21.64 -2.62 21.74
CA CYS A 535 -20.66 -3.69 21.51
C CYS A 535 -19.36 -3.38 22.26
N GLN A 536 -19.23 -3.90 23.49
CA GLN A 536 -18.16 -3.52 24.42
C GLN A 536 -16.75 -3.96 23.98
N GLN A 537 -16.64 -4.86 22.99
CA GLN A 537 -15.34 -5.21 22.40
C GLN A 537 -14.77 -4.02 21.59
N LEU A 538 -15.64 -3.21 20.99
CA LEU A 538 -15.31 -2.09 20.11
C LEU A 538 -14.85 -0.86 20.92
N SER A 539 -13.63 -0.93 21.41
CA SER A 539 -13.02 0.04 22.35
C SER A 539 -11.88 0.87 21.74
N ASN A 540 -11.39 0.50 20.55
CA ASN A 540 -10.19 1.08 19.95
C ASN A 540 -10.49 1.93 18.71
N TYR A 541 -9.62 2.91 18.45
CA TYR A 541 -9.58 3.67 17.20
C TYR A 541 -8.25 3.43 16.47
N TYR A 542 -8.29 2.78 15.30
CA TYR A 542 -7.11 2.39 14.53
C TYR A 542 -6.85 3.44 13.44
N LEU A 543 -5.69 4.10 13.47
CA LEU A 543 -5.40 5.24 12.58
C LEU A 543 -4.63 4.82 11.32
N GLY A 544 -4.73 3.56 10.89
CA GLY A 544 -3.89 2.99 9.83
C GLY A 544 -2.44 2.77 10.28
N PHE A 545 -1.47 3.11 9.43
CA PHE A 545 -0.03 3.09 9.75
C PHE A 545 0.49 4.43 10.28
N TYR A 546 1.63 4.37 10.97
CA TYR A 546 2.46 5.48 11.42
C TYR A 546 3.89 5.26 10.89
N ILE A 547 4.41 6.27 10.18
CA ILE A 547 5.80 6.37 9.73
C ILE A 547 6.42 7.54 10.51
N PRO A 548 7.36 7.30 11.45
CA PRO A 548 7.89 8.33 12.37
C PRO A 548 8.55 9.52 11.66
N THR A 549 9.31 9.20 10.61
CA THR A 549 10.02 10.17 9.76
C THR A 549 9.07 11.07 8.96
N CYS A 550 7.82 10.64 8.70
CA CYS A 550 6.86 11.36 7.88
C CYS A 550 6.16 12.51 8.66
N PRO A 551 6.39 13.80 8.32
CA PRO A 551 5.82 14.92 9.06
C PRO A 551 4.29 14.95 9.07
N LYS A 552 3.62 14.44 8.02
CA LYS A 552 2.15 14.34 7.95
C LYS A 552 1.56 13.27 8.87
N MET A 553 2.33 12.27 9.31
CA MET A 553 1.82 11.22 10.20
C MET A 553 1.96 11.54 11.69
N ARG A 554 2.77 12.55 12.05
CA ARG A 554 3.04 12.97 13.45
C ARG A 554 1.80 13.35 14.27
N TYR A 555 0.66 13.67 13.65
CA TYR A 555 -0.58 13.93 14.40
C TYR A 555 -1.14 12.67 15.07
N LYS A 556 -0.90 11.47 14.52
CA LYS A 556 -1.44 10.20 15.05
C LYS A 556 -0.87 9.91 16.45
N ALA A 557 0.43 10.13 16.64
CA ALA A 557 1.11 10.06 17.94
C ALA A 557 0.69 11.14 18.95
N ASN A 558 -0.10 12.15 18.55
CA ASN A 558 -0.65 13.18 19.45
C ASN A 558 -2.08 12.88 19.92
N ILE A 559 -2.73 11.88 19.31
CA ILE A 559 -4.00 11.31 19.78
C ILE A 559 -3.63 10.28 20.86
N LYS A 560 -3.94 10.58 22.14
CA LYS A 560 -3.40 9.83 23.29
C LYS A 560 -4.47 9.37 24.29
N PRO A 561 -4.30 8.18 24.92
CA PRO A 561 -3.14 7.29 24.81
C PRO A 561 -3.12 6.48 23.50
N SER A 562 -2.00 6.55 22.78
CA SER A 562 -1.75 5.81 21.54
C SER A 562 -0.77 4.66 21.77
N PHE A 563 -0.93 3.61 20.98
CA PHE A 563 -0.13 2.40 21.04
C PHE A 563 0.37 2.02 19.64
N LEU A 564 1.59 1.52 19.56
CA LEU A 564 2.16 0.91 18.36
C LEU A 564 2.13 -0.61 18.49
N LEU A 565 1.83 -1.28 17.39
CA LEU A 565 1.96 -2.72 17.25
C LEU A 565 3.41 -3.08 16.94
N CYS A 566 3.98 -4.06 17.64
CA CYS A 566 5.22 -4.70 17.20
C CYS A 566 4.93 -5.49 15.91
N PRO A 567 5.57 -5.20 14.76
CA PRO A 567 5.22 -5.84 13.49
C PRO A 567 5.77 -7.27 13.34
N GLU A 568 6.54 -7.76 14.32
CA GLU A 568 7.17 -9.09 14.35
C GLU A 568 6.44 -10.08 15.27
N VAL A 569 6.03 -9.64 16.48
CA VAL A 569 5.34 -10.48 17.49
C VAL A 569 3.97 -9.93 17.94
N PHE A 570 3.45 -8.91 17.25
CA PHE A 570 2.04 -8.47 17.30
C PHE A 570 1.49 -8.02 18.67
N THR A 571 2.35 -7.86 19.66
CA THR A 571 2.06 -7.18 20.95
C THR A 571 1.88 -5.67 20.76
N TRP A 572 0.98 -5.05 21.53
CA TRP A 572 0.77 -3.59 21.57
C TRP A 572 1.60 -2.91 22.67
N HIS A 573 2.28 -1.81 22.33
CA HIS A 573 3.14 -1.04 23.24
C HIS A 573 2.77 0.44 23.26
N LEU A 574 2.85 1.09 24.44
CA LEU A 574 2.48 2.49 24.62
C LEU A 574 3.44 3.44 23.87
N LEU A 575 2.90 4.36 23.07
CA LEU A 575 3.69 5.39 22.40
C LEU A 575 3.94 6.58 23.34
N ASP A 576 4.88 6.40 24.27
CA ASP A 576 5.41 7.44 25.15
C ASP A 576 6.63 8.17 24.53
N GLY A 577 7.40 8.87 25.36
CA GLY A 577 8.61 9.58 24.91
C GLY A 577 9.84 8.68 24.75
N GLU A 578 9.90 7.55 25.45
CA GLU A 578 11.03 6.61 25.39
C GLU A 578 10.92 5.74 24.14
N LEU A 579 9.73 5.19 23.86
CA LEU A 579 9.50 4.44 22.63
C LEU A 579 9.63 5.33 21.38
N SER A 580 9.17 6.58 21.42
CA SER A 580 9.42 7.52 20.31
C SER A 580 10.91 7.74 20.11
N ALA A 581 11.67 8.05 21.17
CA ALA A 581 13.11 8.30 21.06
C ALA A 581 13.90 7.08 20.54
N LYS A 582 13.50 5.86 20.92
CA LYS A 582 14.07 4.61 20.39
C LYS A 582 13.78 4.44 18.90
N ILE A 583 12.53 4.64 18.48
CA ILE A 583 12.10 4.51 17.09
C ILE A 583 12.73 5.61 16.21
N ASP A 584 12.87 6.83 16.72
CA ASP A 584 13.51 7.95 16.02
C ASP A 584 15.06 7.81 15.95
N SER A 585 15.66 6.81 16.63
CA SER A 585 17.13 6.65 16.71
C SER A 585 17.76 5.76 15.62
N VAL A 586 16.96 4.92 14.95
CA VAL A 586 17.41 3.93 13.96
C VAL A 586 16.41 3.85 12.80
N PRO A 587 16.82 3.42 11.57
CA PRO A 587 15.91 3.36 10.42
C PRO A 587 14.69 2.45 10.67
N TYR A 588 14.91 1.30 11.31
CA TYR A 588 13.90 0.39 11.82
C TYR A 588 14.22 0.01 13.27
N TYR A 589 13.25 0.16 14.17
CA TYR A 589 13.32 -0.28 15.56
C TYR A 589 12.30 -1.40 15.82
N ARG A 590 12.78 -2.57 16.24
CA ARG A 590 11.92 -3.66 16.73
C ARG A 590 11.39 -3.31 18.12
N ILE A 591 10.06 -3.26 18.25
CA ILE A 591 9.41 -2.72 19.46
C ILE A 591 9.53 -3.66 20.66
N ASN A 592 9.16 -4.93 20.49
CA ASN A 592 9.30 -5.96 21.53
C ASN A 592 10.64 -6.69 21.39
N LYS A 593 11.37 -6.83 22.50
CA LYS A 593 12.62 -7.61 22.54
C LYS A 593 12.37 -9.12 22.51
N ASP A 594 11.20 -9.55 22.95
CA ASP A 594 10.80 -10.95 22.88
C ASP A 594 10.61 -11.40 21.42
N GLU A 595 10.86 -12.67 21.16
CA GLU A 595 10.72 -13.36 19.87
C GLU A 595 9.47 -14.25 19.82
N ASP A 596 8.74 -14.39 20.94
CA ASP A 596 7.53 -15.19 20.99
C ASP A 596 6.31 -14.46 20.43
N ASP A 597 5.83 -14.95 19.29
CA ASP A 597 4.52 -14.64 18.72
C ASP A 597 3.52 -15.67 19.23
N ALA A 598 2.50 -15.25 19.99
CA ALA A 598 1.50 -16.16 20.57
C ALA A 598 0.73 -16.99 19.51
N GLU A 599 0.75 -16.55 18.25
CA GLU A 599 0.14 -17.23 17.09
C GLU A 599 1.19 -17.78 16.10
N LYS A 600 2.42 -18.03 16.60
CA LYS A 600 3.52 -18.66 15.86
C LYS A 600 3.13 -20.05 15.35
N VAL A 601 3.42 -20.25 14.07
CA VAL A 601 3.26 -21.53 13.39
C VAL A 601 4.56 -22.31 13.50
N THR A 602 4.48 -23.63 13.70
CA THR A 602 5.63 -24.56 13.74
C THR A 602 5.39 -25.68 12.73
N GLU A 603 6.43 -26.43 12.37
CA GLU A 603 6.29 -27.55 11.42
C GLU A 603 5.24 -28.58 11.88
N ASP A 604 5.13 -28.82 13.20
CA ASP A 604 4.15 -29.72 13.81
C ASP A 604 2.70 -29.29 13.55
N ASN A 605 2.44 -27.98 13.57
CA ASN A 605 1.09 -27.41 13.41
C ASN A 605 0.81 -26.88 12.00
N LEU A 606 1.84 -26.72 11.16
CA LEU A 606 1.75 -26.34 9.75
C LEU A 606 0.81 -27.26 8.97
N GLY A 607 0.78 -28.55 9.31
CA GLY A 607 -0.11 -29.55 8.74
C GLY A 607 -1.61 -29.24 8.87
N SER A 608 -2.02 -28.38 9.80
CA SER A 608 -3.42 -27.94 9.97
C SER A 608 -3.82 -26.76 9.07
N THR A 609 -2.85 -26.08 8.45
CA THR A 609 -3.09 -24.94 7.53
C THR A 609 -4.05 -25.34 6.41
N LEU A 610 -5.04 -24.52 6.10
CA LEU A 610 -6.08 -24.84 5.12
C LEU A 610 -5.63 -24.43 3.70
N VAL A 611 -5.66 -25.39 2.78
CA VAL A 611 -5.27 -25.19 1.37
C VAL A 611 -6.42 -25.51 0.41
N LEU A 612 -6.47 -24.79 -0.71
CA LEU A 612 -7.38 -25.04 -1.82
C LEU A 612 -6.58 -25.61 -3.00
N ALA A 613 -6.75 -26.90 -3.26
CA ALA A 613 -6.08 -27.63 -4.34
C ALA A 613 -7.10 -28.40 -5.18
N ASN A 614 -7.00 -28.36 -6.51
CA ASN A 614 -7.92 -29.03 -7.45
C ASN A 614 -9.42 -28.74 -7.23
N ARG A 615 -9.76 -27.56 -6.66
CA ARG A 615 -11.10 -27.12 -6.20
C ARG A 615 -11.59 -27.73 -4.88
N THR A 616 -10.78 -28.54 -4.20
CA THR A 616 -11.08 -29.12 -2.88
C THR A 616 -10.35 -28.34 -1.78
N ALA A 617 -11.08 -27.92 -0.75
CA ALA A 617 -10.52 -27.42 0.50
C ALA A 617 -10.07 -28.61 1.37
N MET A 618 -8.83 -28.59 1.85
CA MET A 618 -8.26 -29.64 2.71
C MET A 618 -7.17 -29.07 3.62
N LYS A 619 -6.75 -29.84 4.64
CA LYS A 619 -5.58 -29.46 5.44
C LYS A 619 -4.29 -29.75 4.67
N TYR A 620 -3.26 -28.94 4.90
CA TYR A 620 -1.96 -29.08 4.25
C TYR A 620 -1.32 -30.45 4.50
N GLY A 621 -1.50 -31.04 5.68
CA GLY A 621 -1.07 -32.41 5.98
C GLY A 621 -1.73 -33.48 5.10
N ASP A 622 -2.99 -33.28 4.70
CA ASP A 622 -3.68 -34.18 3.76
C ASP A 622 -3.21 -33.95 2.32
N PHE A 623 -3.06 -32.68 1.91
CA PHE A 623 -2.49 -32.28 0.63
C PHE A 623 -1.11 -32.93 0.38
N LYS A 624 -0.22 -32.94 1.40
CA LYS A 624 1.10 -33.57 1.29
C LYS A 624 1.08 -35.10 1.23
N ARG A 625 -0.05 -35.75 1.56
CA ARG A 625 -0.26 -37.20 1.41
C ARG A 625 -0.80 -37.60 0.04
N LEU A 626 -1.20 -36.65 -0.82
CA LEU A 626 -1.72 -36.96 -2.16
C LEU A 626 -0.62 -37.58 -3.05
N ALA A 627 -0.80 -38.83 -3.46
CA ALA A 627 0.18 -39.55 -4.29
C ALA A 627 0.48 -38.86 -5.64
N SER A 628 -0.49 -38.09 -6.16
CA SER A 628 -0.40 -37.34 -7.42
C SER A 628 0.40 -36.03 -7.32
N LEU A 629 0.89 -35.63 -6.15
CA LEU A 629 1.52 -34.32 -5.96
C LEU A 629 2.85 -34.18 -6.74
N PRO A 630 3.01 -33.14 -7.60
CA PRO A 630 4.27 -32.80 -8.25
C PRO A 630 5.41 -32.57 -7.25
N ARG A 631 6.64 -32.90 -7.63
CA ARG A 631 7.81 -32.87 -6.71
C ARG A 631 8.04 -31.49 -6.06
N ASN A 632 7.91 -30.41 -6.83
CA ASN A 632 8.03 -29.04 -6.31
C ASN A 632 6.94 -28.69 -5.26
N LEU A 633 5.79 -29.37 -5.26
CA LEU A 633 4.76 -29.24 -4.23
C LEU A 633 4.93 -30.25 -3.08
N ARG A 634 5.78 -31.27 -3.23
CA ARG A 634 6.27 -32.07 -2.09
C ARG A 634 7.28 -31.28 -1.25
N GLU A 635 7.88 -30.23 -1.81
CA GLU A 635 8.92 -29.41 -1.20
C GLU A 635 8.46 -27.96 -0.87
N ASP A 636 7.17 -27.62 -1.06
CA ASP A 636 6.59 -26.28 -0.84
C ASP A 636 6.39 -25.83 0.63
N SER A 637 6.92 -26.59 1.60
CA SER A 637 6.73 -26.31 3.04
C SER A 637 7.14 -24.90 3.42
N ASN A 638 8.24 -24.40 2.87
CA ASN A 638 8.74 -23.05 3.13
C ASN A 638 7.75 -21.96 2.72
N GLU A 639 7.00 -22.14 1.63
CA GLU A 639 6.02 -21.14 1.15
C GLU A 639 4.72 -21.19 1.97
N VAL A 640 4.28 -22.39 2.38
CA VAL A 640 3.14 -22.52 3.31
C VAL A 640 3.52 -22.00 4.70
N MET A 641 4.76 -22.21 5.13
CA MET A 641 5.32 -21.71 6.39
C MET A 641 5.41 -20.18 6.40
N GLU A 642 5.87 -19.55 5.31
CA GLU A 642 5.87 -18.08 5.14
C GLU A 642 4.44 -17.53 5.21
N TYR A 643 3.50 -18.10 4.43
CA TYR A 643 2.08 -17.73 4.48
C TYR A 643 1.51 -17.82 5.91
N ALA A 644 1.67 -18.98 6.55
CA ALA A 644 1.05 -19.27 7.83
C ALA A 644 1.65 -18.40 8.95
N ALA A 645 2.95 -18.11 8.91
CA ALA A 645 3.57 -17.11 9.80
C ALA A 645 3.04 -15.69 9.54
N LEU A 646 2.81 -15.29 8.29
CA LEU A 646 2.30 -13.96 7.95
C LEU A 646 0.87 -13.71 8.43
N VAL A 647 -0.01 -14.73 8.39
CA VAL A 647 -1.41 -14.64 8.83
C VAL A 647 -1.65 -15.12 10.27
N GLY A 648 -0.77 -15.94 10.84
CA GLY A 648 -0.90 -16.52 12.18
C GLY A 648 -1.62 -17.87 12.19
N ARG A 649 -1.30 -18.70 13.19
CA ARG A 649 -1.78 -20.08 13.35
C ARG A 649 -3.28 -20.26 13.19
N SER A 650 -4.09 -19.49 13.91
CA SER A 650 -5.56 -19.62 13.92
C SER A 650 -6.15 -19.22 12.58
N LEU A 651 -5.67 -18.12 11.99
CA LEU A 651 -6.17 -17.62 10.73
C LEU A 651 -5.75 -18.51 9.53
N SER A 652 -4.56 -19.13 9.60
CA SER A 652 -4.08 -20.09 8.59
C SER A 652 -4.96 -21.35 8.47
N GLN A 653 -5.75 -21.66 9.50
CA GLN A 653 -6.69 -22.79 9.52
C GLN A 653 -8.09 -22.42 9.00
N LYS A 654 -8.38 -21.12 8.84
CA LYS A 654 -9.64 -20.59 8.29
C LYS A 654 -9.49 -20.15 6.83
N MET A 655 -8.41 -19.44 6.52
CA MET A 655 -8.15 -18.87 5.20
C MET A 655 -7.53 -19.91 4.26
N LEU A 656 -8.16 -20.08 3.09
CA LEU A 656 -7.72 -21.00 2.04
C LEU A 656 -6.50 -20.45 1.28
N LEU A 657 -5.33 -21.07 1.49
CA LEU A 657 -4.17 -20.85 0.63
C LEU A 657 -4.32 -21.61 -0.68
N PHE A 658 -4.37 -20.91 -1.81
CA PHE A 658 -4.47 -21.55 -3.13
C PHE A 658 -3.17 -22.27 -3.51
N ARG A 659 -3.30 -23.53 -3.97
CA ARG A 659 -2.19 -24.39 -4.39
C ARG A 659 -2.45 -25.00 -5.77
N TYR A 660 -1.68 -24.54 -6.75
CA TYR A 660 -1.85 -24.91 -8.16
C TYR A 660 -0.96 -26.12 -8.54
N ILE A 661 -1.59 -27.28 -8.72
CA ILE A 661 -0.94 -28.49 -9.22
C ILE A 661 -0.72 -28.37 -10.74
N LYS A 662 0.49 -27.96 -11.16
CA LYS A 662 0.86 -27.91 -12.59
C LYS A 662 1.35 -29.28 -13.06
N ILE A 663 0.48 -30.04 -13.73
CA ILE A 663 0.90 -31.24 -14.47
C ILE A 663 1.57 -30.80 -15.78
N ILE A 664 2.79 -31.28 -16.02
CA ILE A 664 3.60 -30.93 -17.20
C ILE A 664 3.38 -31.97 -18.31
N LYS A 665 2.97 -31.53 -19.51
CA LYS A 665 3.13 -32.32 -20.75
C LYS A 665 3.15 -31.46 -22.02
N LYS A 666 3.15 -32.10 -23.20
CA LYS A 666 4.08 -31.76 -24.30
C LYS A 666 3.39 -31.47 -25.65
N LYS A 667 3.64 -30.28 -26.20
CA LYS A 667 3.48 -29.86 -27.62
C LYS A 667 2.11 -30.00 -28.32
N TYR A 668 1.57 -28.83 -28.71
CA TYR A 668 0.59 -28.63 -29.80
C TYR A 668 1.12 -28.99 -31.20
N LYS A 669 0.20 -29.30 -32.14
CA LYS A 669 -0.05 -28.43 -33.32
C LYS A 669 -1.40 -28.71 -34.02
N SER A 670 -1.68 -27.87 -35.02
CA SER A 670 -2.79 -27.89 -36.01
C SER A 670 -4.23 -28.00 -35.51
N LEU A 671 -4.94 -26.87 -35.53
CA LEU A 671 -6.38 -26.79 -35.81
C LEU A 671 -6.73 -25.37 -36.28
N ILE A 672 -6.81 -25.17 -37.61
CA ILE A 672 -7.43 -24.01 -38.28
C ILE A 672 -8.01 -24.55 -39.60
N ALA A 673 -9.25 -25.06 -39.55
CA ALA A 673 -10.06 -25.42 -40.72
C ALA A 673 -11.51 -25.71 -40.27
N MET A 674 -12.48 -25.24 -41.07
CA MET A 674 -13.93 -25.50 -40.99
C MET A 674 -14.61 -24.87 -39.74
N ASN A 675 -15.58 -23.94 -39.83
CA ASN A 675 -16.80 -23.74 -40.64
C ASN A 675 -18.03 -24.55 -40.22
N ASP A 676 -19.16 -23.82 -40.29
CA ASP A 676 -20.52 -24.12 -39.86
C ASP A 676 -21.05 -25.55 -40.04
N GLN A 677 -21.59 -26.10 -38.95
CA GLN A 677 -22.84 -26.89 -38.90
C GLN A 677 -23.55 -26.66 -37.56
#